data_AF-A0A7C4HAC8-F1
#
_entry.id   AF-A0A7C4HAC8-F1
#
_cell.length_a   1.000
_cell.length_b   1.000
_cell.length_c   1.000
_cell.angle_alpha   90.00
_cell.angle_beta   90.00
_cell.angle_gamma   90.00
#
_symmetry.space_group_name_H-M   'P 1'
#
loop_
_entity.id
_entity.type
_entity.pdbx_description
1 polymer ?
#
loop_
_entity_poly.entity_id
_entity_poly.type
_entity_poly.pdbx_seq_one_letter_code
_entity_poly.pdbx_strand_id
1 'polypeptide(L)'
;MDKKRSLIGLSAMAIILLSLLAAYAIPVSASDPAYWYTTVPGVLTSDYYVLYPFSTQSIDFGLSKFGEMINYPVAPGVGLGLQYPGYDRVGTYNQRLTTARDPFANEYVNPKYWINGWLIEVRYTHRTLRDRYIIAMALFADMNSYGGDWLVGHRLPLTTAPHGGRKTNTYAETEDLKVLYNGPRLYVAESVTHIYDWDDSDLDGVVDHPDETWPVVDIVIKFVFEKVKKYVIIFKDVKQVISGKELDSPLDIQFSNREEWDLGPAPDYTSYAHFYHQNCITCYGPEWHVAPGIMREFKVSGTALSSVPVNFTVTDGTQWVTPIVEGSVRVYVAGKWCEPGRDYDIDLNSGVITWKIPVSGKWVEVVYKLWKNDTYNNGVPHLYDVAQIISSDLRYVGFKAFWPVVSDYTVDGWALTFQPLINVSEPDMLPICSEPDIPLVIGEWDFMLGHGYPAQFRGVEVVGLTDRHDANDDDVDDVHNEPEENVLDREVKYLLDEVFNPWDLNDAVYKATWRQVKWMTGPSFQIPIPSGMRFYHAPDWYAYCSFAERIIDTVTGRLMIRGVDYNINANGYVTSIRLVTGRRYKVLYSVYNESDVGRYEWIIVGRDAETVDSAGAALVASAFKDKIIESKGEAGAHIGLAGADMMETAVWNAMPWVMRKFGTGNTKEDYKDNIGRAALRDDWCETWPVASSNMIAVGGPLANMLAYYANDFTPAFFGLEEYASADWAGRIIALSCWSQKTYESSKAVGYAVVATYKDLNGTVLFLIWGHWGRDTYYACKWFHEEGIYQLQKLPDCITALILKIDYTVHEPSVSVVEVLGTISETLAHKVKGGIHLDP
;
A
#
# COMPACT_ATOMS: atom_id res chain seq x y z
N MET A 1 19.47 80.94 2.58
CA MET A 1 20.31 79.75 2.84
C MET A 1 19.40 78.56 3.18
N ASP A 2 18.27 78.45 2.47
CA ASP A 2 17.07 77.77 3.01
C ASP A 2 16.59 76.59 2.15
N LYS A 3 17.01 76.49 0.89
CA LYS A 3 16.66 75.34 0.03
C LYS A 3 17.44 74.06 0.38
N LYS A 4 18.66 74.16 0.91
CA LYS A 4 19.47 72.99 1.31
C LYS A 4 19.01 72.34 2.62
N ARG A 5 18.44 73.10 3.57
CA ARG A 5 17.92 72.54 4.83
C ARG A 5 16.56 71.85 4.66
N SER A 6 15.72 72.35 3.75
CA SER A 6 14.44 71.71 3.42
C SER A 6 14.60 70.38 2.67
N LEU A 7 15.60 70.25 1.79
CA LEU A 7 15.85 69.00 1.07
C LEU A 7 16.38 67.88 1.99
N ILE A 8 17.24 68.21 2.95
CA ILE A 8 17.80 67.26 3.93
C ILE A 8 16.72 66.80 4.92
N GLY A 9 15.82 67.71 5.33
CA GLY A 9 14.67 67.35 6.16
C GLY A 9 13.71 66.38 5.47
N LEU A 10 13.39 66.61 4.19
CA LEU A 10 12.51 65.74 3.40
C LEU A 10 13.13 64.35 3.14
N SER A 11 14.44 64.27 2.91
CA SER A 11 15.13 62.99 2.70
C SER A 11 15.31 62.20 3.99
N ALA A 12 15.57 62.85 5.13
CA ALA A 12 15.59 62.18 6.43
C ALA A 12 14.19 61.66 6.83
N MET A 13 13.12 62.42 6.55
CA MET A 13 11.74 61.98 6.82
C MET A 13 11.31 60.83 5.91
N ALA A 14 11.74 60.81 4.65
CA ALA A 14 11.49 59.70 3.74
C ALA A 14 12.22 58.42 4.17
N ILE A 15 13.48 58.52 4.63
CA ILE A 15 14.24 57.37 5.14
C ILE A 15 13.61 56.82 6.44
N ILE A 16 13.12 57.68 7.33
CA ILE A 16 12.41 57.27 8.55
C ILE A 16 11.04 56.65 8.23
N LEU A 17 10.31 57.17 7.22
CA LEU A 17 9.06 56.54 6.77
C LEU A 17 9.30 55.19 6.09
N LEU A 18 10.36 55.05 5.29
CA LEU A 18 10.74 53.80 4.64
C LEU A 18 11.25 52.76 5.65
N SER A 19 11.95 53.16 6.71
CA SER A 19 12.36 52.24 7.79
C SER A 19 11.20 51.82 8.69
N LEU A 20 10.18 52.68 8.88
CA LEU A 20 8.93 52.32 9.56
C LEU A 20 8.02 51.43 8.70
N LEU A 21 8.06 51.55 7.37
CA LEU A 21 7.38 50.64 6.44
C LEU A 21 8.08 49.29 6.31
N ALA A 22 9.41 49.22 6.46
CA ALA A 22 10.15 47.96 6.51
C ALA A 22 9.78 47.12 7.76
N ALA A 23 9.45 47.77 8.88
CA ALA A 23 8.91 47.11 10.08
C ALA A 23 7.45 46.62 9.92
N TYR A 24 6.77 47.02 8.84
CA TYR A 24 5.44 46.56 8.42
C TYR A 24 5.48 45.71 7.15
N ALA A 25 6.67 45.25 6.72
CA ALA A 25 6.74 44.17 5.76
C ALA A 25 6.11 42.94 6.43
N ILE A 26 4.83 42.72 6.15
CA ILE A 26 4.16 41.45 6.42
C ILE A 26 5.09 40.41 5.78
N PRO A 27 5.64 39.44 6.53
CA PRO A 27 6.37 38.35 5.90
C PRO A 27 5.36 37.69 4.96
N VAL A 28 5.52 37.95 3.67
CA VAL A 28 4.86 37.15 2.66
C VAL A 28 5.57 35.81 2.79
N SER A 29 4.90 34.84 3.42
CA SER A 29 5.31 33.45 3.32
C SER A 29 5.55 33.19 1.84
N ALA A 30 6.78 32.83 1.49
CA ALA A 30 7.04 32.38 0.13
C ALA A 30 6.05 31.24 -0.15
N SER A 31 5.42 31.27 -1.31
CA SER A 31 4.64 30.12 -1.76
C SER A 31 5.57 28.92 -1.81
N ASP A 32 5.07 27.77 -1.37
CA ASP A 32 5.81 26.52 -1.47
C ASP A 32 6.30 26.31 -2.91
N PRO A 33 7.54 25.84 -3.10
CA PRO A 33 8.06 25.52 -4.42
C PRO A 33 7.23 24.44 -5.13
N ALA A 34 6.93 24.65 -6.41
CA ALA A 34 6.13 23.70 -7.19
C ALA A 34 6.74 22.28 -7.29
N TYR A 35 8.07 22.15 -7.22
CA TYR A 35 8.75 20.85 -7.27
C TYR A 35 8.56 20.02 -5.98
N TRP A 36 8.01 20.61 -4.92
CA TRP A 36 7.63 19.88 -3.70
C TRP A 36 6.41 19.01 -3.92
N TYR A 37 5.62 19.25 -4.97
CA TYR A 37 4.34 18.59 -5.16
C TYR A 37 4.23 17.92 -6.52
N THR A 38 3.43 16.87 -6.59
CA THR A 38 3.10 16.16 -7.83
C THR A 38 1.64 15.75 -7.87
N THR A 39 1.08 15.66 -9.08
CA THR A 39 -0.27 15.14 -9.34
C THR A 39 -0.15 13.81 -10.06
N VAL A 40 -0.87 12.81 -9.58
CA VAL A 40 -0.85 11.47 -10.15
C VAL A 40 -2.28 11.06 -10.52
N PRO A 41 -2.64 11.11 -11.81
CA PRO A 41 -3.98 10.72 -12.27
C PRO A 41 -4.11 9.19 -12.40
N GLY A 42 -5.28 8.67 -12.03
CA GLY A 42 -5.71 7.32 -12.36
C GLY A 42 -6.20 7.21 -13.80
N VAL A 43 -6.31 5.98 -14.29
CA VAL A 43 -6.67 5.66 -15.67
C VAL A 43 -7.71 4.53 -15.79
N LEU A 44 -8.29 4.08 -14.67
CA LEU A 44 -9.33 3.04 -14.61
C LEU A 44 -10.54 3.37 -15.52
N THR A 45 -11.02 4.62 -15.54
CA THR A 45 -12.18 5.05 -16.34
C THR A 45 -11.99 4.78 -17.83
N SER A 46 -10.76 4.92 -18.31
CA SER A 46 -10.41 4.76 -19.72
C SER A 46 -9.82 3.39 -20.05
N ASP A 47 -9.69 2.50 -19.07
CA ASP A 47 -9.11 1.16 -19.28
C ASP A 47 -10.14 0.18 -19.85
N TYR A 48 -9.71 -1.07 -20.07
CA TYR A 48 -10.44 -2.09 -20.80
C TYR A 48 -11.06 -3.16 -19.86
N TYR A 49 -11.44 -2.76 -18.65
CA TYR A 49 -11.92 -3.64 -17.57
C TYR A 49 -13.44 -3.88 -17.56
N VAL A 50 -13.97 -4.42 -18.66
CA VAL A 50 -15.42 -4.72 -18.78
C VAL A 50 -15.92 -5.71 -17.71
N LEU A 51 -15.05 -6.55 -17.16
CA LEU A 51 -15.42 -7.62 -16.21
C LEU A 51 -15.28 -7.23 -14.74
N TYR A 52 -14.82 -6.00 -14.47
CA TYR A 52 -14.81 -5.45 -13.13
C TYR A 52 -16.26 -5.28 -12.65
N PRO A 53 -16.65 -5.86 -11.50
CA PRO A 53 -18.04 -5.88 -11.08
C PRO A 53 -18.56 -4.54 -10.53
N PHE A 54 -17.66 -3.58 -10.34
CA PHE A 54 -17.94 -2.26 -9.78
C PHE A 54 -17.73 -1.14 -10.81
N SER A 55 -18.05 0.07 -10.40
CA SER A 55 -17.83 1.31 -11.15
C SER A 55 -16.37 1.46 -11.55
N THR A 56 -16.07 1.72 -12.82
CA THR A 56 -14.70 1.88 -13.32
C THR A 56 -14.19 3.31 -13.18
N GLN A 57 -14.72 4.12 -12.27
CA GLN A 57 -14.24 5.50 -12.09
C GLN A 57 -12.85 5.49 -11.43
N SER A 58 -11.93 6.30 -11.96
CA SER A 58 -10.56 6.44 -11.42
C SER A 58 -10.54 7.22 -10.11
N ILE A 59 -9.50 7.00 -9.31
CA ILE A 59 -9.05 7.98 -8.30
C ILE A 59 -7.85 8.74 -8.84
N ASP A 60 -7.68 10.00 -8.41
CA ASP A 60 -6.46 10.78 -8.63
C ASP A 60 -5.93 11.22 -7.27
N PHE A 61 -4.61 11.31 -7.10
CA PHE A 61 -4.06 11.80 -5.83
C PHE A 61 -2.92 12.81 -6.01
N GLY A 62 -2.80 13.67 -5.00
CA GLY A 62 -1.72 14.63 -4.84
C GLY A 62 -0.71 14.14 -3.82
N LEU A 63 0.56 14.51 -4.02
CA LEU A 63 1.64 14.08 -3.14
C LEU A 63 2.65 15.22 -2.94
N SER A 64 3.11 15.39 -1.70
CA SER A 64 4.21 16.27 -1.34
C SER A 64 5.52 15.50 -1.10
N LYS A 65 6.67 16.19 -1.18
CA LYS A 65 7.97 15.61 -0.84
C LYS A 65 8.07 15.15 0.61
N PHE A 66 7.21 15.64 1.51
CA PHE A 66 7.20 15.31 2.94
C PHE A 66 6.39 14.05 3.28
N GLY A 67 5.79 13.40 2.28
CA GLY A 67 4.98 12.21 2.45
C GLY A 67 3.52 12.50 2.83
N GLU A 68 3.03 13.71 2.54
CA GLU A 68 1.63 14.10 2.70
C GLU A 68 0.88 13.81 1.40
N MET A 69 -0.33 13.23 1.47
CA MET A 69 -1.22 13.03 0.32
C MET A 69 -1.93 14.34 -0.06
N ILE A 70 -1.17 15.40 -0.30
CA ILE A 70 -1.65 16.72 -0.71
C ILE A 70 -0.71 17.28 -1.78
N ASN A 71 -1.29 17.82 -2.86
CA ASN A 71 -0.67 18.74 -3.79
C ASN A 71 -1.40 20.08 -3.76
N TYR A 72 -0.69 21.15 -3.39
CA TYR A 72 -1.27 22.48 -3.35
C TYR A 72 -0.25 23.59 -3.64
N PRO A 73 -0.57 24.59 -4.49
CA PRO A 73 -1.73 24.66 -5.38
C PRO A 73 -1.51 23.89 -6.70
N VAL A 74 -2.46 23.07 -7.13
CA VAL A 74 -2.48 22.51 -8.50
C VAL A 74 -2.83 23.59 -9.52
N ALA A 75 -3.77 24.44 -9.13
CA ALA A 75 -4.09 25.71 -9.78
C ALA A 75 -4.35 26.74 -8.67
N PRO A 76 -4.33 28.05 -8.93
CA PRO A 76 -4.48 29.07 -7.88
C PRO A 76 -5.71 28.81 -6.98
N GLY A 77 -5.44 28.42 -5.72
CA GLY A 77 -6.46 28.11 -4.72
C GLY A 77 -7.19 26.78 -4.91
N VAL A 78 -6.65 25.85 -5.70
CA VAL A 78 -7.17 24.48 -5.95
C VAL A 78 -6.14 23.47 -5.48
N GLY A 79 -6.58 22.50 -4.69
CA GLY A 79 -5.77 21.40 -4.18
C GLY A 79 -6.07 20.08 -4.87
N LEU A 80 -5.27 19.07 -4.57
CA LEU A 80 -5.58 17.67 -4.86
C LEU A 80 -5.03 16.82 -3.73
N GLY A 81 -5.90 16.01 -3.15
CA GLY A 81 -5.64 15.07 -2.09
C GLY A 81 -5.89 13.66 -2.58
N LEU A 82 -7.10 13.15 -2.42
CA LEU A 82 -7.55 11.85 -2.94
C LEU A 82 -8.91 11.99 -3.64
N GLN A 83 -8.91 12.46 -4.89
CA GLN A 83 -10.16 12.76 -5.59
C GLN A 83 -10.81 11.51 -6.19
N TYR A 84 -12.11 11.33 -5.91
CA TYR A 84 -13.00 10.40 -6.60
C TYR A 84 -14.36 11.05 -6.94
N PRO A 85 -14.86 10.97 -8.18
CA PRO A 85 -14.18 10.45 -9.37
C PRO A 85 -13.02 11.32 -9.83
N GLY A 86 -11.99 10.71 -10.41
CA GLY A 86 -10.80 11.37 -10.94
C GLY A 86 -11.08 12.33 -12.10
N TYR A 87 -10.06 13.10 -12.47
CA TYR A 87 -10.10 14.14 -13.50
C TYR A 87 -10.54 13.61 -14.86
N ASP A 88 -10.18 12.37 -15.19
CA ASP A 88 -10.59 11.73 -16.45
C ASP A 88 -12.12 11.66 -16.61
N ARG A 89 -12.86 11.66 -15.50
CA ARG A 89 -14.30 11.62 -15.44
C ARG A 89 -14.93 13.00 -15.30
N VAL A 90 -14.38 13.87 -14.45
CA VAL A 90 -15.01 15.14 -14.07
C VAL A 90 -14.36 16.38 -14.70
N GLY A 91 -13.15 16.28 -15.22
CA GLY A 91 -12.44 17.35 -15.95
C GLY A 91 -11.99 18.53 -15.08
N THR A 92 -11.93 18.36 -13.76
CA THR A 92 -11.54 19.41 -12.81
C THR A 92 -11.08 18.81 -11.48
N TYR A 93 -10.22 19.54 -10.76
CA TYR A 93 -9.87 19.24 -9.36
C TYR A 93 -10.60 20.14 -8.35
N ASN A 94 -11.33 21.15 -8.84
CA ASN A 94 -11.98 22.13 -7.97
C ASN A 94 -13.25 21.56 -7.34
N GLN A 95 -13.20 21.24 -6.04
CA GLN A 95 -14.31 20.66 -5.29
C GLN A 95 -15.51 21.61 -5.19
N ARG A 96 -15.34 22.92 -5.43
CA ARG A 96 -16.46 23.88 -5.47
C ARG A 96 -17.45 23.68 -6.61
N LEU A 97 -17.10 22.84 -7.57
CA LEU A 97 -18.02 22.43 -8.64
C LEU A 97 -18.89 21.24 -8.24
N THR A 98 -18.63 20.62 -7.08
CA THR A 98 -19.40 19.51 -6.50
C THR A 98 -19.53 18.28 -7.42
N THR A 99 -18.55 18.09 -8.31
CA THR A 99 -18.51 16.99 -9.30
C THR A 99 -17.84 15.72 -8.76
N ALA A 100 -17.05 15.84 -7.70
CA ALA A 100 -16.29 14.76 -7.07
C ALA A 100 -16.26 14.96 -5.53
N ARG A 101 -15.54 14.09 -4.83
CA ARG A 101 -15.11 14.23 -3.44
C ARG A 101 -13.60 14.12 -3.38
N ASP A 102 -13.00 14.95 -2.53
CA ASP A 102 -11.61 14.87 -2.14
C ASP A 102 -11.55 15.11 -0.63
N PRO A 103 -11.28 14.06 0.18
CA PRO A 103 -11.32 14.17 1.62
C PRO A 103 -10.12 14.92 2.21
N PHE A 104 -9.02 15.10 1.46
CA PHE A 104 -7.76 15.65 1.99
C PHE A 104 -7.45 17.05 1.47
N ALA A 105 -8.05 17.47 0.34
CA ALA A 105 -7.83 18.78 -0.25
C ALA A 105 -9.13 19.39 -0.80
N ASN A 106 -10.04 19.77 0.10
CA ASN A 106 -11.32 20.36 -0.25
C ASN A 106 -11.31 21.89 -0.13
N GLU A 107 -11.50 22.64 -1.24
CA GLU A 107 -11.39 24.11 -1.24
C GLU A 107 -12.53 24.86 -0.52
N TYR A 108 -13.55 24.15 -0.03
CA TYR A 108 -14.48 24.75 0.91
C TYR A 108 -13.92 24.83 2.34
N VAL A 109 -12.99 23.93 2.67
CA VAL A 109 -12.24 23.92 3.92
C VAL A 109 -10.99 24.79 3.74
N ASN A 110 -10.65 25.58 4.76
CA ASN A 110 -9.46 26.41 4.69
C ASN A 110 -8.21 25.50 4.72
N PRO A 111 -7.19 25.70 3.86
CA PRO A 111 -6.01 24.85 3.84
C PRO A 111 -5.26 24.70 5.17
N LYS A 112 -5.42 25.66 6.10
CA LYS A 112 -4.87 25.53 7.46
C LYS A 112 -5.50 24.40 8.28
N TYR A 113 -6.65 23.89 7.86
CA TYR A 113 -7.30 22.78 8.52
C TYR A 113 -7.00 21.44 7.87
N TRP A 114 -6.52 21.37 6.62
CA TRP A 114 -6.22 20.10 5.96
C TRP A 114 -5.13 19.32 6.71
N ILE A 115 -5.54 18.41 7.59
CA ILE A 115 -4.64 17.56 8.35
C ILE A 115 -4.39 16.27 7.58
N ASN A 116 -3.20 16.14 7.00
CA ASN A 116 -2.73 14.92 6.36
C ASN A 116 -1.22 14.78 6.55
N GLY A 117 -0.76 13.59 6.96
CA GLY A 117 0.66 13.26 7.10
C GLY A 117 0.95 12.37 8.30
N TRP A 118 2.14 12.49 8.88
CA TRP A 118 2.63 11.55 9.91
C TRP A 118 3.25 12.24 11.13
N LEU A 119 3.33 11.51 12.24
CA LEU A 119 3.99 11.90 13.49
C LEU A 119 4.88 10.75 13.97
N ILE A 120 6.08 11.10 14.44
CA ILE A 120 7.00 10.18 15.11
C ILE A 120 7.41 10.74 16.47
N GLU A 121 7.52 9.86 17.43
CA GLU A 121 8.16 10.11 18.71
C GLU A 121 9.27 9.08 18.93
N VAL A 122 10.44 9.53 19.40
CA VAL A 122 11.61 8.68 19.66
C VAL A 122 12.21 9.00 21.03
N ARG A 123 12.30 7.99 21.90
CA ARG A 123 12.99 8.09 23.20
C ARG A 123 14.16 7.12 23.24
N TYR A 124 15.32 7.58 23.69
CA TYR A 124 16.50 6.71 23.81
C TYR A 124 17.51 7.23 24.84
N THR A 125 18.48 6.39 25.20
CA THR A 125 19.57 6.73 26.11
C THR A 125 20.84 6.85 25.30
N HIS A 126 21.35 8.08 25.18
CA HIS A 126 22.66 8.34 24.62
C HIS A 126 23.76 7.97 25.61
N ARG A 127 24.87 7.46 25.10
CA ARG A 127 26.00 6.95 25.92
C ARG A 127 26.59 8.02 26.83
N THR A 128 26.71 9.26 26.35
CA THR A 128 27.28 10.37 27.12
C THR A 128 26.23 11.38 27.57
N LEU A 129 25.23 11.65 26.72
CA LEU A 129 24.21 12.68 26.95
C LEU A 129 22.98 12.15 27.71
N ARG A 130 22.91 10.83 27.93
CA ARG A 130 21.85 10.13 28.67
C ARG A 130 20.46 10.35 28.05
N ASP A 131 19.47 10.85 28.79
CA ASP A 131 18.07 10.87 28.35
C ASP A 131 17.85 11.78 27.14
N ARG A 132 17.31 11.22 26.06
CA ARG A 132 17.01 11.91 24.80
C ARG A 132 15.55 11.71 24.41
N TYR A 133 14.96 12.76 23.85
CA TYR A 133 13.55 12.81 23.45
C TYR A 133 13.41 13.62 22.15
N ILE A 134 12.86 12.98 21.14
CA ILE A 134 12.58 13.58 19.83
C ILE A 134 11.10 13.41 19.54
N ILE A 135 10.46 14.46 19.05
CA ILE A 135 9.14 14.40 18.44
C ILE A 135 9.18 15.22 17.16
N ALA A 136 8.75 14.61 16.07
CA ALA A 136 8.65 15.26 14.78
C ALA A 136 7.31 14.92 14.12
N MET A 137 6.74 15.88 13.40
CA MET A 137 5.55 15.66 12.61
C MET A 137 5.69 16.37 11.27
N ALA A 138 5.32 15.68 10.20
CA ALA A 138 5.11 16.28 8.89
C ALA A 138 3.63 16.16 8.57
N LEU A 139 2.88 17.17 9.00
CA LEU A 139 1.49 17.38 8.61
C LEU A 139 1.45 18.57 7.65
N PHE A 140 0.51 18.59 6.71
CA PHE A 140 0.39 19.73 5.81
C PHE A 140 0.03 21.03 6.55
N ALA A 141 -0.73 20.93 7.65
CA ALA A 141 -1.19 22.07 8.43
C ALA A 141 -1.22 21.81 9.94
N ASP A 142 -1.34 22.89 10.72
CA ASP A 142 -1.43 22.86 12.20
C ASP A 142 -2.65 23.61 12.77
N MET A 143 -3.71 23.76 11.98
CA MET A 143 -4.93 24.54 12.30
C MET A 143 -4.73 26.06 12.38
N ASN A 144 -3.49 26.54 12.32
CA ASN A 144 -3.13 27.96 12.34
C ASN A 144 -2.45 28.41 11.03
N SER A 145 -1.54 27.59 10.52
CA SER A 145 -0.80 27.77 9.27
C SER A 145 -0.73 26.45 8.49
N TYR A 146 -0.25 26.51 7.25
CA TYR A 146 -0.11 25.35 6.37
C TYR A 146 1.10 25.53 5.44
N GLY A 147 1.57 24.42 4.86
CA GLY A 147 2.74 24.38 3.99
C GLY A 147 4.03 24.83 4.69
N GLY A 148 5.00 25.30 3.92
CA GLY A 148 6.29 25.79 4.40
C GLY A 148 7.27 24.69 4.78
N ASP A 149 8.56 24.99 4.83
CA ASP A 149 9.59 24.00 5.21
C ASP A 149 9.55 23.66 6.71
N TRP A 150 10.39 22.72 7.15
CA TRP A 150 10.54 22.31 8.54
C TRP A 150 10.81 23.47 9.51
N LEU A 151 10.02 23.52 10.58
CA LEU A 151 10.29 24.32 11.77
C LEU A 151 11.11 23.49 12.76
N VAL A 152 12.44 23.61 12.66
CA VAL A 152 13.42 22.93 13.52
C VAL A 152 13.62 23.65 14.85
N GLY A 153 14.05 22.91 15.88
CA GLY A 153 14.27 23.43 17.24
C GLY A 153 13.00 23.94 17.92
N HIS A 154 11.83 23.42 17.53
CA HIS A 154 10.54 23.88 18.02
C HIS A 154 10.38 23.59 19.52
N ARG A 155 9.87 24.57 20.27
CA ARG A 155 9.67 24.42 21.71
C ARG A 155 8.41 23.63 22.00
N LEU A 156 8.55 22.58 22.81
CA LEU A 156 7.40 21.79 23.25
C LEU A 156 6.44 22.63 24.13
N PRO A 157 5.11 22.46 23.96
CA PRO A 157 4.45 21.56 23.01
C PRO A 157 4.39 22.12 21.57
N LEU A 158 4.33 21.22 20.58
CA LEU A 158 4.31 21.54 19.13
C LEU A 158 3.10 22.38 18.68
N THR A 159 2.10 22.52 19.54
CA THR A 159 0.91 23.37 19.32
C THR A 159 1.20 24.87 19.45
N THR A 160 2.38 25.25 19.96
CA THR A 160 2.76 26.64 20.16
C THR A 160 3.40 27.27 18.91
N ALA A 161 3.48 28.60 18.90
CA ALA A 161 4.16 29.34 17.84
C ALA A 161 5.69 29.05 17.85
N PRO A 162 6.38 29.03 16.69
CA PRO A 162 5.87 29.35 15.35
C PRO A 162 4.91 28.28 14.79
N HIS A 163 3.96 28.71 13.95
CA HIS A 163 2.91 27.86 13.37
C HIS A 163 3.32 27.33 11.99
N GLY A 164 2.91 26.09 11.70
CA GLY A 164 3.27 25.29 10.51
C GLY A 164 3.07 23.81 10.79
N GLY A 165 2.69 23.02 9.79
CA GLY A 165 2.39 21.59 10.00
C GLY A 165 3.63 20.69 10.11
N ARG A 166 4.81 21.17 9.68
CA ARG A 166 6.07 20.42 9.67
C ARG A 166 6.98 20.93 10.80
N LYS A 167 7.07 20.18 11.90
CA LYS A 167 7.75 20.62 13.14
C LYS A 167 8.55 19.51 13.79
N THR A 168 9.68 19.87 14.39
CA THR A 168 10.45 19.00 15.27
C THR A 168 11.09 19.79 16.41
N ASN A 169 11.21 19.19 17.59
CA ASN A 169 11.97 19.80 18.69
C ASN A 169 13.51 19.70 18.50
N THR A 170 13.95 18.97 17.48
CA THR A 170 15.35 18.77 17.11
C THR A 170 15.60 19.30 15.70
N TYR A 171 16.20 18.51 14.81
CA TYR A 171 16.40 18.85 13.41
C TYR A 171 15.80 17.75 12.52
N ALA A 172 15.21 18.18 11.40
CA ALA A 172 14.68 17.30 10.38
C ALA A 172 14.85 17.96 9.00
N GLU A 173 15.13 17.15 7.99
CA GLU A 173 15.17 17.57 6.60
C GLU A 173 14.59 16.49 5.71
N THR A 174 14.05 16.89 4.56
CA THR A 174 13.41 15.97 3.61
C THR A 174 14.03 16.13 2.24
N GLU A 175 14.44 15.02 1.64
CA GLU A 175 14.97 14.98 0.28
C GLU A 175 13.90 15.35 -0.77
N ASP A 176 14.33 15.71 -1.98
CA ASP A 176 13.37 15.90 -3.08
C ASP A 176 12.65 14.59 -3.43
N LEU A 177 11.37 14.70 -3.76
CA LEU A 177 10.54 13.55 -4.08
C LEU A 177 11.11 12.79 -5.29
N LYS A 178 11.39 11.49 -5.12
CA LYS A 178 11.95 10.65 -6.18
C LYS A 178 10.84 9.88 -6.87
N VAL A 179 10.58 10.19 -8.15
CA VAL A 179 9.73 9.33 -8.99
C VAL A 179 10.59 8.19 -9.53
N LEU A 180 10.38 6.99 -8.99
CA LEU A 180 11.16 5.79 -9.31
C LEU A 180 10.64 5.09 -10.57
N TYR A 181 9.32 5.11 -10.77
CA TYR A 181 8.66 4.55 -11.95
C TYR A 181 7.35 5.28 -12.25
N ASN A 182 7.10 5.59 -13.51
CA ASN A 182 5.84 6.20 -13.97
C ASN A 182 5.38 5.56 -15.29
N GLY A 183 4.96 4.30 -15.19
CA GLY A 183 4.48 3.51 -16.30
C GLY A 183 3.01 3.77 -16.66
N PRO A 184 2.49 3.10 -17.69
CA PRO A 184 1.11 3.24 -18.13
C PRO A 184 0.06 2.92 -17.05
N ARG A 185 0.36 1.98 -16.14
CA ARG A 185 -0.53 1.58 -15.04
C ARG A 185 0.10 1.56 -13.66
N LEU A 186 1.41 1.72 -13.53
CA LEU A 186 2.08 1.77 -12.22
C LEU A 186 2.82 3.09 -12.03
N TYR A 187 2.61 3.71 -10.87
CA TYR A 187 3.37 4.85 -10.40
C TYR A 187 4.03 4.48 -9.07
N VAL A 188 5.33 4.74 -8.95
CA VAL A 188 6.10 4.56 -7.72
C VAL A 188 6.90 5.81 -7.43
N ALA A 189 6.69 6.39 -6.25
CA ALA A 189 7.45 7.52 -5.75
C ALA A 189 7.93 7.29 -4.32
N GLU A 190 9.03 7.93 -3.94
CA GLU A 190 9.66 7.81 -2.64
C GLU A 190 9.95 9.18 -2.03
N SER A 191 9.56 9.35 -0.77
CA SER A 191 9.90 10.46 0.11
C SER A 191 10.84 9.96 1.20
N VAL A 192 11.92 10.69 1.46
CA VAL A 192 12.89 10.37 2.51
C VAL A 192 13.03 11.56 3.43
N THR A 193 12.76 11.35 4.72
CA THR A 193 12.98 12.34 5.78
C THR A 193 14.02 11.83 6.76
N HIS A 194 15.03 12.65 7.02
CA HIS A 194 16.10 12.37 7.97
C HIS A 194 15.80 13.07 9.29
N ILE A 195 15.78 12.33 10.39
CA ILE A 195 15.59 12.87 11.74
C ILE A 195 16.91 12.82 12.50
N TYR A 196 17.29 13.98 13.02
CA TYR A 196 18.51 14.16 13.79
C TYR A 196 18.16 14.56 15.21
N ASP A 197 19.09 14.30 16.12
CA ASP A 197 19.10 14.88 17.46
C ASP A 197 20.30 15.84 17.57
N TRP A 198 20.34 16.65 18.62
CA TRP A 198 21.29 17.75 18.73
C TRP A 198 21.70 18.08 20.17
N ASP A 199 22.84 18.70 20.38
CA ASP A 199 23.29 19.16 21.70
C ASP A 199 23.79 20.59 21.60
N ASP A 200 23.14 21.51 22.32
CA ASP A 200 23.44 22.95 22.37
C ASP A 200 24.80 23.18 23.06
N SER A 201 25.88 22.99 22.32
CA SER A 201 27.23 22.94 22.90
C SER A 201 27.78 24.34 23.19
N ASP A 202 27.24 25.36 22.52
CA ASP A 202 27.62 26.76 22.67
C ASP A 202 26.62 27.60 23.52
N LEU A 203 25.48 27.02 23.89
CA LEU A 203 24.43 27.58 24.76
C LEU A 203 23.67 28.76 24.16
N ASP A 204 23.55 28.84 22.84
CA ASP A 204 22.79 29.88 22.15
C ASP A 204 21.30 29.54 21.99
N GLY A 205 20.93 28.27 22.21
CA GLY A 205 19.57 27.76 22.12
C GLY A 205 19.05 27.59 20.70
N VAL A 206 19.94 27.49 19.71
CA VAL A 206 19.67 27.31 18.28
C VAL A 206 20.19 25.96 17.81
N VAL A 207 19.45 25.31 16.93
CA VAL A 207 19.86 24.02 16.37
C VAL A 207 20.85 24.25 15.23
N ASP A 208 22.13 23.95 15.48
CA ASP A 208 23.22 24.12 14.50
C ASP A 208 23.51 22.82 13.73
N HIS A 209 22.91 22.69 12.54
CA HIS A 209 23.21 21.60 11.60
C HIS A 209 24.26 22.03 10.55
N PRO A 210 25.29 21.21 10.26
CA PRO A 210 25.50 19.85 10.76
C PRO A 210 26.37 19.73 12.03
N ASP A 211 26.92 20.84 12.53
CA ASP A 211 28.03 20.85 13.49
C ASP A 211 27.67 20.30 14.89
N GLU A 212 26.40 20.42 15.31
CA GLU A 212 25.89 19.99 16.62
C GLU A 212 24.81 18.91 16.55
N THR A 213 24.58 18.34 15.36
CA THR A 213 23.54 17.34 15.12
C THR A 213 24.12 15.97 14.81
N TRP A 214 23.39 14.90 15.15
CA TRP A 214 23.70 13.54 14.71
C TRP A 214 22.44 12.80 14.24
N PRO A 215 22.54 11.92 13.22
CA PRO A 215 21.39 11.23 12.66
C PRO A 215 20.86 10.18 13.64
N VAL A 216 19.54 10.03 13.70
CA VAL A 216 18.86 9.08 14.60
C VAL A 216 18.05 8.05 13.83
N VAL A 217 17.08 8.51 13.04
CA VAL A 217 16.24 7.64 12.20
C VAL A 217 15.97 8.27 10.84
N ASP A 218 15.81 7.43 9.84
CA ASP A 218 15.28 7.80 8.54
C ASP A 218 13.85 7.27 8.40
N ILE A 219 12.98 8.07 7.82
CA ILE A 219 11.60 7.71 7.47
C ILE A 219 11.53 7.70 5.95
N VAL A 220 11.37 6.50 5.38
CA VAL A 220 11.24 6.29 3.95
C VAL A 220 9.80 5.91 3.64
N ILE A 221 9.07 6.83 2.99
CA ILE A 221 7.67 6.64 2.60
C ILE A 221 7.61 6.41 1.09
N LYS A 222 7.19 5.21 0.69
CA LYS A 222 7.02 4.86 -0.72
C LYS A 222 5.55 4.72 -1.08
N PHE A 223 5.13 5.45 -2.10
CA PHE A 223 3.79 5.41 -2.66
C PHE A 223 3.79 4.51 -3.89
N VAL A 224 2.98 3.46 -3.86
CA VAL A 224 2.76 2.52 -4.96
C VAL A 224 1.31 2.65 -5.41
N PHE A 225 1.11 3.25 -6.58
CA PHE A 225 -0.21 3.45 -7.16
C PHE A 225 -0.32 2.69 -8.47
N GLU A 226 -1.05 1.58 -8.43
CA GLU A 226 -1.61 1.00 -9.65
C GLU A 226 -2.74 1.93 -10.12
N LYS A 227 -2.49 2.71 -11.17
CA LYS A 227 -3.38 3.75 -11.70
C LYS A 227 -4.76 3.25 -12.13
N VAL A 228 -4.92 1.94 -12.23
CA VAL A 228 -6.19 1.27 -12.54
C VAL A 228 -6.91 0.75 -11.29
N LYS A 229 -6.41 1.03 -10.10
CA LYS A 229 -7.03 0.71 -8.82
C LYS A 229 -7.61 1.97 -8.20
N LYS A 230 -8.41 1.76 -7.16
CA LYS A 230 -9.04 2.83 -6.36
C LYS A 230 -8.36 3.02 -5.00
N TYR A 231 -7.08 2.63 -4.90
CA TYR A 231 -6.28 2.80 -3.70
C TYR A 231 -4.81 3.06 -4.04
N VAL A 232 -4.10 3.62 -3.07
CA VAL A 232 -2.64 3.76 -3.05
C VAL A 232 -2.10 2.91 -1.91
N ILE A 233 -1.07 2.10 -2.17
CA ILE A 233 -0.32 1.39 -1.13
C ILE A 233 0.84 2.28 -0.68
N ILE A 234 1.03 2.42 0.62
CA ILE A 234 2.06 3.27 1.21
C ILE A 234 2.92 2.41 2.12
N PHE A 235 4.19 2.21 1.74
CA PHE A 235 5.19 1.61 2.63
C PHE A 235 5.80 2.71 3.48
N LYS A 236 5.81 2.54 4.79
CA LYS A 236 6.41 3.46 5.76
C LYS A 236 7.53 2.71 6.49
N ASP A 237 8.74 2.79 5.96
CA ASP A 237 9.93 2.19 6.52
C ASP A 237 10.61 3.17 7.49
N VAL A 238 10.69 2.82 8.77
CA VAL A 238 11.44 3.58 9.79
C VAL A 238 12.74 2.84 10.07
N LYS A 239 13.88 3.48 9.82
CA LYS A 239 15.22 2.87 9.88
C LYS A 239 16.09 3.57 10.92
N GLN A 240 16.76 2.78 11.75
CA GLN A 240 17.78 3.28 12.68
C GLN A 240 19.05 3.68 11.92
N VAL A 241 19.52 4.90 12.11
CA VAL A 241 20.77 5.42 11.51
C VAL A 241 21.83 5.73 12.56
N ILE A 242 21.44 6.10 13.79
CA ILE A 242 22.38 6.35 14.89
C ILE A 242 23.29 5.15 15.15
N SER A 243 24.55 5.41 15.46
CA SER A 243 25.53 4.36 15.71
C SER A 243 25.22 3.60 17.01
N GLY A 244 25.40 2.28 16.99
CA GLY A 244 25.40 1.46 18.21
C GLY A 244 26.50 1.83 19.22
N LYS A 245 27.49 2.66 18.85
CA LYS A 245 28.46 3.23 19.79
C LYS A 245 27.93 4.44 20.56
N GLU A 246 26.89 5.08 20.08
CA GLU A 246 26.26 6.26 20.70
C GLU A 246 25.04 5.85 21.50
N LEU A 247 24.40 4.74 21.14
CA LEU A 247 23.31 4.13 21.89
C LEU A 247 23.79 3.36 23.14
N ASP A 248 23.05 3.57 24.24
CA ASP A 248 23.12 2.81 25.50
C ASP A 248 21.79 2.11 25.83
N SER A 249 20.75 2.38 25.03
CA SER A 249 19.46 1.67 25.01
C SER A 249 19.00 1.49 23.56
N PRO A 250 17.99 0.66 23.29
CA PRO A 250 17.24 0.72 22.03
C PRO A 250 16.57 2.09 21.86
N LEU A 251 16.16 2.37 20.62
CA LEU A 251 15.21 3.43 20.29
C LEU A 251 13.80 2.93 20.61
N ASP A 252 13.10 3.64 21.48
CA ASP A 252 11.67 3.48 21.73
C ASP A 252 10.92 4.42 20.79
N ILE A 253 10.07 3.86 19.92
CA ILE A 253 9.39 4.63 18.86
C ILE A 253 7.87 4.45 18.93
N GLN A 254 7.17 5.56 18.74
CA GLN A 254 5.75 5.64 18.37
C GLN A 254 5.68 6.31 16.99
N PHE A 255 4.98 5.70 16.04
CA PHE A 255 4.85 6.27 14.70
C PHE A 255 3.42 6.13 14.20
N SER A 256 2.80 7.25 13.81
CA SER A 256 1.41 7.29 13.38
C SER A 256 1.22 8.05 12.08
N ASN A 257 0.20 7.67 11.32
CA ASN A 257 -0.34 8.46 10.22
C ASN A 257 -1.65 9.11 10.66
N ARG A 258 -1.91 10.33 10.19
CA ARG A 258 -2.98 11.22 10.69
C ARG A 258 -3.65 11.91 9.53
N GLU A 259 -4.93 11.65 9.35
CA GLU A 259 -5.67 12.11 8.16
C GLU A 259 -7.09 12.49 8.52
N GLU A 260 -7.46 13.72 8.19
CA GLU A 260 -8.82 14.23 8.20
C GLU A 260 -9.57 13.69 6.99
N TRP A 261 -10.84 13.33 7.17
CA TRP A 261 -11.69 12.81 6.10
C TRP A 261 -12.89 13.71 5.84
N ASP A 262 -12.71 14.77 5.04
CA ASP A 262 -13.76 15.69 4.58
C ASP A 262 -14.66 15.06 3.49
N LEU A 263 -15.14 13.84 3.71
CA LEU A 263 -15.79 13.02 2.69
C LEU A 263 -17.27 13.37 2.47
N GLY A 264 -17.94 13.90 3.50
CA GLY A 264 -19.35 14.29 3.42
C GLY A 264 -19.61 15.44 2.44
N PRO A 265 -20.88 15.67 2.06
CA PRO A 265 -21.24 16.85 1.28
C PRO A 265 -21.07 18.15 2.08
N ALA A 266 -20.82 19.24 1.36
CA ALA A 266 -20.95 20.58 1.91
C ALA A 266 -22.38 20.84 2.45
N PRO A 267 -22.55 21.66 3.51
CA PRO A 267 -21.51 22.44 4.19
C PRO A 267 -20.85 21.74 5.38
N ASP A 268 -21.28 20.53 5.75
CA ASP A 268 -20.92 19.91 7.03
C ASP A 268 -19.77 18.90 6.91
N TYR A 269 -19.57 18.30 5.72
CA TYR A 269 -18.48 17.34 5.42
C TYR A 269 -18.44 16.08 6.30
N THR A 270 -19.50 15.84 7.06
CA THR A 270 -19.59 14.75 8.02
C THR A 270 -19.72 13.38 7.37
N SER A 271 -19.25 12.37 8.09
CA SER A 271 -19.25 10.95 7.73
C SER A 271 -19.50 10.09 8.97
N TYR A 272 -19.96 8.87 8.75
CA TYR A 272 -19.91 7.81 9.75
C TYR A 272 -18.54 7.12 9.65
N ALA A 273 -17.93 6.72 10.76
CA ALA A 273 -16.61 6.11 10.71
C ALA A 273 -16.44 5.00 11.73
N HIS A 274 -16.01 3.84 11.24
CA HIS A 274 -15.75 2.68 12.09
C HIS A 274 -14.38 2.07 11.83
N PHE A 275 -13.70 1.66 12.91
CA PHE A 275 -12.39 1.03 12.90
C PHE A 275 -12.50 -0.47 13.25
N TYR A 276 -12.36 -1.30 12.22
CA TYR A 276 -12.29 -2.76 12.32
C TYR A 276 -10.89 -3.19 12.79
N HIS A 277 -10.67 -3.13 14.10
CA HIS A 277 -9.41 -3.55 14.71
C HIS A 277 -9.39 -5.07 14.95
N GLN A 278 -8.43 -5.75 14.32
CA GLN A 278 -8.16 -7.19 14.41
C GLN A 278 -9.29 -8.08 13.88
N ASN A 279 -10.17 -7.54 13.04
CA ASN A 279 -11.29 -8.28 12.46
C ASN A 279 -10.96 -8.90 11.09
N CYS A 280 -9.91 -8.41 10.42
CA CYS A 280 -9.58 -8.80 9.06
C CYS A 280 -8.36 -9.73 9.01
N ILE A 281 -8.48 -10.83 8.25
CA ILE A 281 -7.46 -11.88 8.14
C ILE A 281 -6.61 -11.63 6.90
N THR A 282 -5.30 -11.83 7.02
CA THR A 282 -4.36 -11.78 5.90
C THR A 282 -3.40 -12.98 5.91
N CYS A 283 -2.90 -13.38 4.74
CA CYS A 283 -1.79 -14.33 4.66
C CYS A 283 -0.42 -13.75 5.11
N TYR A 284 -0.30 -12.45 5.44
CA TYR A 284 0.92 -11.87 6.00
C TYR A 284 1.01 -12.01 7.52
N GLY A 285 1.87 -12.93 8.00
CA GLY A 285 2.15 -13.14 9.43
C GLY A 285 3.61 -12.95 9.85
N PRO A 286 4.07 -13.66 10.89
CA PRO A 286 5.41 -13.49 11.49
C PRO A 286 6.57 -13.65 10.51
N GLU A 287 6.39 -14.50 9.49
CA GLU A 287 7.39 -14.77 8.46
C GLU A 287 7.59 -13.63 7.46
N TRP A 288 6.71 -12.62 7.47
CA TRP A 288 6.75 -11.47 6.56
C TRP A 288 7.26 -10.18 7.21
N HIS A 289 7.56 -10.20 8.51
CA HIS A 289 7.92 -9.00 9.25
C HIS A 289 9.06 -9.26 10.23
N VAL A 290 9.91 -8.26 10.46
CA VAL A 290 11.07 -8.39 11.37
C VAL A 290 10.74 -8.11 12.83
N ALA A 291 9.58 -7.49 13.11
CA ALA A 291 9.18 -7.16 14.48
C ALA A 291 8.93 -8.43 15.32
N PRO A 292 9.45 -8.47 16.55
CA PRO A 292 9.33 -9.65 17.43
C PRO A 292 7.92 -9.86 18.00
N GLY A 293 7.01 -8.89 17.82
CA GLY A 293 5.64 -8.90 18.31
C GLY A 293 5.02 -7.51 18.17
N ILE A 294 3.73 -7.38 18.51
CA ILE A 294 3.05 -6.10 18.59
C ILE A 294 3.22 -5.55 20.01
N MET A 295 3.65 -4.30 20.11
CA MET A 295 3.89 -3.62 21.39
C MET A 295 2.90 -2.46 21.54
N ARG A 296 2.76 -1.93 22.76
CA ARG A 296 1.98 -0.72 23.03
C ARG A 296 2.58 0.08 24.16
N GLU A 297 2.64 1.40 24.02
CA GLU A 297 3.12 2.30 25.06
C GLU A 297 2.07 2.60 26.14
N PHE A 298 2.53 2.53 27.39
CA PHE A 298 1.76 2.89 28.57
C PHE A 298 2.49 3.95 29.38
N LYS A 299 1.70 4.86 29.95
CA LYS A 299 2.19 5.93 30.83
C LYS A 299 1.44 5.89 32.15
N VAL A 300 2.18 5.80 33.25
CA VAL A 300 1.62 5.78 34.61
C VAL A 300 2.34 6.77 35.49
N SER A 301 1.58 7.59 36.21
CA SER A 301 2.14 8.60 37.09
C SER A 301 1.44 8.62 38.44
N GLY A 302 2.18 8.93 39.50
CA GLY A 302 1.65 8.97 40.86
C GLY A 302 2.67 9.40 41.91
N THR A 303 2.20 9.67 43.12
CA THR A 303 3.08 10.06 44.24
C THR A 303 3.77 8.83 44.82
N ALA A 304 5.11 8.85 44.88
CA ALA A 304 5.95 7.77 45.38
C ALA A 304 5.59 6.40 44.76
N LEU A 305 5.31 6.39 43.45
CA LEU A 305 4.96 5.19 42.70
C LEU A 305 6.04 4.12 42.90
N SER A 306 5.64 2.90 43.23
CA SER A 306 6.54 1.77 43.52
C SER A 306 6.30 0.55 42.64
N SER A 307 5.34 0.63 41.72
CA SER A 307 5.09 -0.39 40.70
C SER A 307 4.27 0.19 39.55
N VAL A 308 4.39 -0.41 38.37
CA VAL A 308 3.47 -0.19 37.24
C VAL A 308 2.63 -1.45 36.98
N PRO A 309 1.40 -1.33 36.45
CA PRO A 309 0.65 -2.48 35.97
C PRO A 309 1.37 -3.15 34.80
N VAL A 310 1.24 -4.48 34.69
CA VAL A 310 1.87 -5.29 33.64
C VAL A 310 0.87 -6.17 32.89
N ASN A 311 -0.41 -5.92 33.13
CA ASN A 311 -1.52 -6.54 32.41
C ASN A 311 -2.61 -5.48 32.22
N PHE A 312 -2.97 -5.21 30.98
CA PHE A 312 -4.08 -4.34 30.62
C PHE A 312 -5.06 -5.12 29.74
N THR A 313 -6.34 -4.80 29.88
CA THR A 313 -7.36 -5.14 28.90
C THR A 313 -7.99 -3.82 28.50
N VAL A 314 -7.82 -3.45 27.24
CA VAL A 314 -8.36 -2.20 26.71
C VAL A 314 -9.81 -2.39 26.27
N THR A 315 -10.48 -1.30 25.88
CA THR A 315 -11.92 -1.26 25.63
C THR A 315 -12.40 -2.28 24.59
N ASP A 316 -11.58 -2.56 23.57
CA ASP A 316 -11.87 -3.56 22.52
C ASP A 316 -11.63 -5.02 22.95
N GLY A 317 -11.23 -5.26 24.20
CA GLY A 317 -10.94 -6.59 24.73
C GLY A 317 -9.50 -7.09 24.47
N THR A 318 -8.69 -6.35 23.73
CA THR A 318 -7.27 -6.68 23.50
C THR A 318 -6.52 -6.68 24.83
N GLN A 319 -5.72 -7.72 25.03
CA GLN A 319 -4.91 -7.88 26.23
C GLN A 319 -3.47 -7.51 25.96
N TRP A 320 -2.88 -6.71 26.84
CA TRP A 320 -1.48 -6.30 26.81
C TRP A 320 -0.80 -6.82 28.07
N VAL A 321 0.26 -7.60 27.90
CA VAL A 321 0.78 -8.47 28.96
C VAL A 321 2.29 -8.34 29.13
N THR A 322 2.72 -8.79 30.30
CA THR A 322 4.10 -8.96 30.74
C THR A 322 4.85 -10.01 29.89
N PRO A 323 6.19 -9.99 29.81
CA PRO A 323 7.13 -9.04 30.43
C PRO A 323 7.02 -7.63 29.85
N ILE A 324 7.33 -6.61 30.64
CA ILE A 324 7.62 -5.26 30.11
C ILE A 324 8.68 -5.38 29.02
N VAL A 325 8.49 -4.68 27.89
CA VAL A 325 9.44 -4.66 26.79
C VAL A 325 10.77 -4.11 27.29
N GLU A 326 11.82 -4.93 27.23
CA GLU A 326 13.15 -4.56 27.73
C GLU A 326 13.68 -3.31 27.02
N GLY A 327 14.24 -2.37 27.79
CA GLY A 327 14.77 -1.11 27.25
C GLY A 327 13.75 0.00 26.99
N SER A 328 12.44 -0.27 27.07
CA SER A 328 11.38 0.76 26.91
C SER A 328 11.18 1.64 28.16
N VAL A 329 11.62 1.18 29.34
CA VAL A 329 11.27 1.84 30.60
C VAL A 329 12.00 3.18 30.78
N ARG A 330 11.22 4.26 30.93
CA ARG A 330 11.68 5.61 31.29
C ARG A 330 11.03 6.03 32.60
N VAL A 331 11.83 6.51 33.55
CA VAL A 331 11.34 6.92 34.88
C VAL A 331 11.77 8.35 35.17
N TYR A 332 10.80 9.18 35.55
CA TYR A 332 11.01 10.57 35.93
C TYR A 332 10.53 10.79 37.37
N VAL A 333 11.41 11.32 38.23
CA VAL A 333 11.07 11.69 39.61
C VAL A 333 11.13 13.21 39.73
N ALA A 334 9.99 13.84 40.03
CA ALA A 334 9.82 15.29 40.04
C ALA A 334 10.30 15.96 38.73
N GLY A 335 9.99 15.33 37.59
CA GLY A 335 10.36 15.80 36.26
C GLY A 335 11.82 15.60 35.87
N LYS A 336 12.61 14.88 36.68
CA LYS A 336 14.00 14.55 36.36
C LYS A 336 14.14 13.08 36.03
N TRP A 337 14.75 12.78 34.89
CA TRP A 337 15.06 11.41 34.49
C TRP A 337 15.91 10.70 35.56
N CYS A 338 15.57 9.44 35.80
CA CYS A 338 16.27 8.54 36.69
C CYS A 338 16.92 7.43 35.86
N GLU A 339 18.14 7.06 36.23
CA GLU A 339 18.95 6.11 35.49
C GLU A 339 18.66 4.65 35.94
N PRO A 340 18.28 3.74 35.01
CA PRO A 340 18.13 2.33 35.32
C PRO A 340 19.42 1.73 35.88
N GLY A 341 19.33 0.83 36.86
CA GLY A 341 20.49 0.20 37.50
C GLY A 341 21.22 1.08 38.53
N ARG A 342 21.11 2.40 38.43
CA ARG A 342 21.73 3.36 39.36
C ARG A 342 20.74 3.96 40.33
N ASP A 343 19.64 4.52 39.82
CA ASP A 343 18.64 5.23 40.63
C ASP A 343 17.44 4.32 40.98
N TYR A 344 17.15 3.33 40.13
CA TYR A 344 16.12 2.32 40.36
C TYR A 344 16.45 1.02 39.63
N ASP A 345 15.84 -0.08 40.07
CA ASP A 345 15.67 -1.30 39.28
C ASP A 345 14.17 -1.55 39.11
N ILE A 346 13.77 -2.18 38.00
CA ILE A 346 12.39 -2.64 37.78
C ILE A 346 12.38 -4.12 37.44
N ASP A 347 11.51 -4.87 38.09
CA ASP A 347 11.24 -6.26 37.72
C ASP A 347 10.28 -6.27 36.52
N LEU A 348 10.78 -6.69 35.34
CA LEU A 348 10.00 -6.65 34.10
C LEU A 348 8.76 -7.56 34.12
N ASN A 349 8.71 -8.56 35.00
CA ASN A 349 7.57 -9.49 35.06
C ASN A 349 6.43 -8.96 35.94
N SER A 350 6.77 -8.28 37.03
CA SER A 350 5.84 -7.81 38.05
C SER A 350 5.61 -6.30 38.04
N GLY A 351 6.47 -5.55 37.34
CA GLY A 351 6.45 -4.08 37.28
C GLY A 351 6.89 -3.41 38.58
N VAL A 352 7.40 -4.14 39.57
CA VAL A 352 7.83 -3.59 40.87
C VAL A 352 9.12 -2.80 40.73
N ILE A 353 9.11 -1.57 41.25
CA ILE A 353 10.23 -0.64 41.21
C ILE A 353 10.97 -0.66 42.55
N THR A 354 12.24 -1.02 42.52
CA THR A 354 13.16 -0.94 43.66
C THR A 354 13.97 0.35 43.58
N TRP A 355 13.65 1.31 44.44
CA TRP A 355 14.32 2.61 44.47
C TRP A 355 15.68 2.58 45.17
N LYS A 356 16.69 3.15 44.53
CA LYS A 356 18.04 3.40 45.09
C LYS A 356 18.21 4.86 45.53
N ILE A 357 17.21 5.71 45.26
CA ILE A 357 17.13 7.11 45.64
C ILE A 357 15.86 7.41 46.47
N PRO A 358 15.83 8.49 47.26
CA PRO A 358 14.64 8.87 48.01
C PRO A 358 13.53 9.44 47.11
N VAL A 359 12.36 8.79 47.13
CA VAL A 359 11.16 9.16 46.33
C VAL A 359 9.92 9.54 47.16
N SER A 360 10.01 9.48 48.49
CA SER A 360 8.89 9.82 49.38
C SER A 360 8.33 11.21 49.08
N GLY A 361 7.02 11.30 48.85
CA GLY A 361 6.31 12.56 48.57
C GLY A 361 6.62 13.19 47.21
N LYS A 362 7.39 12.52 46.34
CA LYS A 362 7.69 13.01 44.99
C LYS A 362 6.73 12.43 43.96
N TRP A 363 6.38 13.22 42.96
CA TRP A 363 5.68 12.74 41.78
C TRP A 363 6.62 11.88 40.94
N VAL A 364 6.16 10.70 40.54
CA VAL A 364 6.87 9.75 39.68
C VAL A 364 6.04 9.55 38.43
N GLU A 365 6.70 9.56 37.28
CA GLU A 365 6.13 9.21 35.98
C GLU A 365 6.96 8.08 35.37
N VAL A 366 6.28 7.08 34.82
CA VAL A 366 6.89 5.91 34.19
C VAL A 366 6.24 5.69 32.84
N VAL A 367 7.08 5.63 31.80
CA VAL A 367 6.71 5.26 30.43
C VAL A 367 7.34 3.89 30.15
N TYR A 368 6.59 2.97 29.54
CA TYR A 368 7.03 1.61 29.26
C TYR A 368 6.11 0.96 28.22
N LYS A 369 6.60 -0.06 27.51
CA LYS A 369 5.76 -0.85 26.59
C LYS A 369 5.42 -2.23 27.14
N LEU A 370 4.27 -2.76 26.72
CA LEU A 370 3.86 -4.15 26.92
C LEU A 370 3.60 -4.83 25.57
N TRP A 371 3.56 -6.16 25.58
CA TRP A 371 3.27 -6.96 24.38
C TRP A 371 1.79 -7.22 24.25
N LYS A 372 1.28 -7.29 23.02
CA LYS A 372 -0.05 -7.87 22.79
C LYS A 372 -0.02 -9.36 23.17
N ASN A 373 -1.02 -9.80 23.94
CA ASN A 373 -1.18 -11.17 24.38
C ASN A 373 -1.13 -12.10 23.15
N ASP A 374 -0.28 -13.12 23.21
CA ASP A 374 0.08 -14.05 22.13
C ASP A 374 1.11 -13.60 21.07
N THR A 375 1.58 -12.35 21.06
CA THR A 375 2.59 -11.90 20.06
C THR A 375 4.02 -11.89 20.60
N TYR A 376 4.23 -11.98 21.92
CA TYR A 376 5.56 -11.98 22.53
C TYR A 376 6.43 -13.13 21.99
N ASN A 377 7.50 -12.79 21.27
CA ASN A 377 8.41 -13.73 20.56
C ASN A 377 7.74 -14.62 19.51
N ASN A 378 6.49 -14.32 19.15
CA ASN A 378 5.75 -15.02 18.10
C ASN A 378 5.63 -14.18 16.82
N GLY A 379 6.05 -12.91 16.84
CA GLY A 379 5.98 -12.00 15.69
C GLY A 379 4.61 -11.36 15.49
N VAL A 380 4.40 -10.78 14.31
CA VAL A 380 3.14 -10.09 13.97
C VAL A 380 2.03 -11.10 13.62
N PRO A 381 0.76 -10.87 14.00
CA PRO A 381 -0.32 -11.80 13.68
C PRO A 381 -0.71 -11.76 12.19
N HIS A 382 -1.38 -12.80 11.71
CA HIS A 382 -2.03 -12.89 10.39
C HIS A 382 -3.30 -12.04 10.29
N LEU A 383 -3.19 -10.77 10.70
CA LEU A 383 -4.31 -9.82 10.79
C LEU A 383 -3.88 -8.45 10.25
N TYR A 384 -4.85 -7.70 9.78
CA TYR A 384 -4.72 -6.28 9.43
C TYR A 384 -5.96 -5.53 9.92
N ASP A 385 -5.85 -4.20 10.04
CA ASP A 385 -6.92 -3.34 10.52
C ASP A 385 -7.50 -2.48 9.39
N VAL A 386 -8.74 -2.03 9.52
CA VAL A 386 -9.38 -1.14 8.53
C VAL A 386 -10.22 -0.06 9.20
N ALA A 387 -9.98 1.21 8.87
CA ALA A 387 -10.94 2.28 9.08
C ALA A 387 -11.81 2.43 7.83
N GLN A 388 -13.13 2.37 7.97
CA GLN A 388 -14.10 2.66 6.92
C GLN A 388 -14.81 3.97 7.23
N ILE A 389 -14.93 4.83 6.22
CA ILE A 389 -15.57 6.15 6.32
C ILE A 389 -16.71 6.21 5.30
N ILE A 390 -17.94 6.36 5.77
CA ILE A 390 -19.13 6.43 4.92
C ILE A 390 -19.61 7.88 4.87
N SER A 391 -19.66 8.47 3.67
CA SER A 391 -20.15 9.84 3.51
C SER A 391 -21.57 9.98 4.06
N SER A 392 -21.90 11.10 4.73
CA SER A 392 -23.25 11.27 5.32
C SER A 392 -24.40 11.31 4.30
N ASP A 393 -24.10 11.54 3.01
CA ASP A 393 -25.07 11.36 1.90
C ASP A 393 -25.17 9.92 1.38
N LEU A 394 -24.45 8.99 1.99
CA LEU A 394 -24.39 7.56 1.71
C LEU A 394 -24.03 7.25 0.24
N ARG A 395 -23.17 8.06 -0.37
CA ARG A 395 -22.74 7.90 -1.77
C ARG A 395 -21.36 7.27 -1.91
N TYR A 396 -20.47 7.56 -0.99
CA TYR A 396 -19.06 7.18 -1.11
C TYR A 396 -18.56 6.50 0.15
N VAL A 397 -17.57 5.62 -0.04
CA VAL A 397 -16.87 4.93 1.03
C VAL A 397 -15.38 5.18 0.87
N GLY A 398 -14.82 5.93 1.81
CA GLY A 398 -13.38 6.01 2.05
C GLY A 398 -12.93 4.84 2.90
N PHE A 399 -11.70 4.38 2.69
CA PHE A 399 -11.12 3.34 3.54
C PHE A 399 -9.62 3.52 3.71
N LYS A 400 -9.14 3.05 4.85
CA LYS A 400 -7.71 3.01 5.20
C LYS A 400 -7.39 1.73 5.95
N ALA A 401 -6.60 0.86 5.34
CA ALA A 401 -6.15 -0.38 5.96
C ALA A 401 -4.72 -0.24 6.51
N PHE A 402 -4.39 -0.98 7.57
CA PHE A 402 -3.10 -0.94 8.26
C PHE A 402 -2.52 -2.35 8.45
N TRP A 403 -1.24 -2.53 8.12
CA TRP A 403 -0.49 -3.74 8.44
C TRP A 403 0.96 -3.42 8.85
N PRO A 404 1.52 -4.08 9.88
CA PRO A 404 0.84 -4.93 10.85
C PRO A 404 -0.29 -4.21 11.60
N VAL A 405 -1.12 -4.95 12.34
CA VAL A 405 -2.16 -4.33 13.19
C VAL A 405 -1.56 -3.24 14.08
N VAL A 406 -2.28 -2.14 14.26
CA VAL A 406 -1.83 -0.97 15.03
C VAL A 406 -1.89 -1.24 16.53
N SER A 407 -1.13 -0.50 17.32
CA SER A 407 -1.15 -0.59 18.79
C SER A 407 -2.25 0.27 19.41
N ASP A 408 -2.44 1.46 18.83
CA ASP A 408 -3.43 2.46 19.21
C ASP A 408 -4.12 3.00 17.96
N TYR A 409 -5.40 3.33 18.10
CA TYR A 409 -6.22 3.80 16.99
C TYR A 409 -7.43 4.62 17.45
N THR A 410 -7.86 5.52 16.58
CA THR A 410 -9.10 6.28 16.72
C THR A 410 -9.58 6.79 15.36
N VAL A 411 -10.89 6.92 15.20
CA VAL A 411 -11.53 7.68 14.10
C VAL A 411 -11.85 9.12 14.51
N ASP A 412 -11.76 9.45 15.80
CA ASP A 412 -12.04 10.77 16.41
C ASP A 412 -10.77 11.42 17.00
N GLY A 413 -9.72 11.51 16.19
CA GLY A 413 -8.40 11.95 16.65
C GLY A 413 -8.24 13.44 16.98
N TRP A 414 -9.28 14.28 16.88
CA TRP A 414 -9.17 15.74 16.93
C TRP A 414 -8.48 16.29 18.19
N ALA A 415 -8.76 15.71 19.35
CA ALA A 415 -8.12 16.12 20.61
C ALA A 415 -6.64 15.69 20.69
N LEU A 416 -6.23 14.76 19.84
CA LEU A 416 -4.95 14.07 19.87
C LEU A 416 -4.07 14.41 18.66
N THR A 417 -4.49 15.33 17.78
CA THR A 417 -3.87 15.59 16.46
C THR A 417 -2.35 15.84 16.48
N PHE A 418 -1.82 16.45 17.54
CA PHE A 418 -0.40 16.86 17.62
C PHE A 418 0.39 16.15 18.73
N GLN A 419 -0.07 14.97 19.17
CA GLN A 419 0.58 14.18 20.21
C GLN A 419 0.44 12.68 19.91
N PRO A 420 1.40 11.83 20.35
CA PRO A 420 1.28 10.38 20.20
C PRO A 420 0.04 9.85 20.92
N LEU A 421 -0.47 8.71 20.45
CA LEU A 421 -1.56 8.02 21.14
C LEU A 421 -0.99 7.28 22.35
N ILE A 422 -1.70 7.34 23.47
CA ILE A 422 -1.31 6.59 24.68
C ILE A 422 -2.56 5.94 25.24
N ASN A 423 -2.66 4.62 25.05
CA ASN A 423 -3.78 3.82 25.52
C ASN A 423 -5.15 4.29 24.94
N VAL A 424 -5.18 4.56 23.63
CA VAL A 424 -6.37 4.91 22.84
C VAL A 424 -6.81 3.72 21.97
N SER A 425 -8.05 3.28 22.17
CA SER A 425 -8.70 2.21 21.41
C SER A 425 -10.15 2.60 21.20
N GLU A 426 -10.37 3.42 20.18
CA GLU A 426 -11.65 4.08 19.90
C GLU A 426 -12.11 3.65 18.50
N PRO A 427 -12.90 2.57 18.41
CA PRO A 427 -13.35 2.05 17.12
C PRO A 427 -14.38 2.93 16.44
N ASP A 428 -14.94 3.90 17.14
CA ASP A 428 -16.08 4.69 16.71
C ASP A 428 -15.92 6.15 17.15
N MET A 429 -16.71 7.07 16.59
CA MET A 429 -16.68 8.47 16.98
C MET A 429 -17.28 8.68 18.38
N LEU A 430 -16.70 9.59 19.18
CA LEU A 430 -17.11 9.79 20.57
C LEU A 430 -17.54 11.23 20.89
N PRO A 431 -18.69 11.43 21.58
CA PRO A 431 -19.67 10.43 21.99
C PRO A 431 -20.51 9.98 20.78
N ILE A 432 -20.77 8.68 20.62
CA ILE A 432 -21.55 8.06 19.53
C ILE A 432 -22.73 8.91 18.99
N CYS A 433 -23.48 9.60 19.85
CA CYS A 433 -24.54 10.54 19.43
C CYS A 433 -24.09 11.75 18.57
N SER A 434 -22.78 11.95 18.36
CA SER A 434 -22.23 12.96 17.46
C SER A 434 -22.15 12.49 16.02
N GLU A 435 -22.33 11.19 15.75
CA GLU A 435 -22.32 10.67 14.39
C GLU A 435 -23.55 11.12 13.57
N PRO A 436 -23.38 11.51 12.30
CA PRO A 436 -22.11 11.65 11.58
C PRO A 436 -21.36 12.96 11.94
N ASP A 437 -20.03 12.92 12.04
CA ASP A 437 -19.13 14.09 12.22
C ASP A 437 -17.92 14.00 11.27
N ILE A 438 -16.93 14.90 11.36
CA ILE A 438 -15.72 14.86 10.50
C ILE A 438 -14.67 13.93 11.13
N PRO A 439 -14.34 12.78 10.52
CA PRO A 439 -13.37 11.85 11.10
C PRO A 439 -11.94 12.38 10.99
N LEU A 440 -11.15 12.20 12.04
CA LEU A 440 -9.70 12.31 12.01
C LEU A 440 -9.11 10.94 12.36
N VAL A 441 -8.75 10.18 11.34
CA VAL A 441 -8.29 8.80 11.50
C VAL A 441 -6.81 8.79 11.87
N ILE A 442 -6.50 8.17 13.00
CA ILE A 442 -5.14 7.93 13.47
C ILE A 442 -4.96 6.43 13.72
N GLY A 443 -3.96 5.85 13.07
CA GLY A 443 -3.43 4.54 13.41
C GLY A 443 -1.96 4.69 13.81
N GLU A 444 -1.56 4.09 14.93
CA GLU A 444 -0.22 4.19 15.49
C GLU A 444 0.45 2.82 15.65
N TRP A 445 1.74 2.75 15.33
CA TRP A 445 2.59 1.61 15.63
C TRP A 445 3.60 1.96 16.71
N ASP A 446 3.66 1.09 17.71
CA ASP A 446 4.67 1.09 18.76
C ASP A 446 5.72 -0.01 18.51
N PHE A 447 6.99 0.37 18.47
CA PHE A 447 8.08 -0.59 18.26
C PHE A 447 9.41 -0.11 18.84
N MET A 448 10.37 -1.03 18.90
CA MET A 448 11.73 -0.78 19.36
C MET A 448 12.71 -1.01 18.21
N LEU A 449 13.71 -0.14 18.04
CA LEU A 449 14.78 -0.32 17.06
C LEU A 449 16.17 -0.35 17.71
N GLY A 450 17.06 -1.18 17.16
CA GLY A 450 18.47 -1.22 17.58
C GLY A 450 18.73 -1.84 18.93
N HIS A 451 20.02 -1.93 19.30
CA HIS A 451 20.48 -2.40 20.61
C HIS A 451 19.79 -3.72 21.07
N GLY A 452 19.75 -4.73 20.19
CA GLY A 452 19.09 -6.02 20.43
C GLY A 452 17.75 -6.21 19.72
N TYR A 453 17.17 -5.13 19.18
CA TYR A 453 15.99 -5.13 18.32
C TYR A 453 16.36 -4.97 16.83
N PRO A 454 15.43 -5.23 15.89
CA PRO A 454 15.65 -4.96 14.46
C PRO A 454 16.10 -3.52 14.21
N ALA A 455 16.88 -3.30 13.15
CA ALA A 455 17.32 -1.96 12.75
C ALA A 455 16.26 -1.18 11.97
N GLN A 456 15.13 -1.80 11.64
CA GLN A 456 14.08 -1.20 10.83
C GLN A 456 12.69 -1.78 11.19
N PHE A 457 11.64 -1.02 10.90
CA PHE A 457 10.24 -1.40 11.01
C PHE A 457 9.49 -0.93 9.77
N ARG A 458 8.49 -1.70 9.30
CA ARG A 458 7.63 -1.32 8.18
C ARG A 458 6.17 -1.27 8.64
N GLY A 459 5.58 -0.08 8.58
CA GLY A 459 4.13 0.07 8.52
C GLY A 459 3.69 0.08 7.05
N VAL A 460 2.52 -0.48 6.76
CA VAL A 460 1.89 -0.46 5.44
C VAL A 460 0.49 0.09 5.58
N GLU A 461 0.15 1.02 4.70
CA GLU A 461 -1.21 1.52 4.57
C GLU A 461 -1.77 1.29 3.17
N VAL A 462 -3.08 1.06 3.10
CA VAL A 462 -3.81 1.06 1.82
C VAL A 462 -4.94 2.06 1.95
N VAL A 463 -4.84 3.19 1.24
CA VAL A 463 -5.79 4.31 1.31
C VAL A 463 -6.56 4.40 0.00
N GLY A 464 -7.89 4.43 0.06
CA GLY A 464 -8.72 4.42 -1.14
C GLY A 464 -10.12 5.01 -0.98
N LEU A 465 -10.82 5.16 -2.11
CA LEU A 465 -12.15 5.78 -2.17
C LEU A 465 -13.01 5.14 -3.27
N THR A 466 -14.26 4.80 -2.95
CA THR A 466 -15.18 4.04 -3.81
C THR A 466 -16.61 4.57 -3.75
N ASP A 467 -17.48 4.10 -4.65
CA ASP A 467 -18.93 4.26 -4.50
C ASP A 467 -19.41 3.37 -3.33
N ARG A 468 -20.43 3.80 -2.57
CA ARG A 468 -21.05 2.95 -1.55
C ARG A 468 -21.90 1.85 -2.21
N HIS A 469 -21.73 0.60 -1.77
CA HIS A 469 -22.53 -0.54 -2.23
C HIS A 469 -23.37 -1.12 -1.09
N ASP A 470 -22.72 -1.65 -0.06
CA ASP A 470 -23.33 -2.32 1.08
C ASP A 470 -22.62 -2.02 2.40
N ALA A 471 -21.71 -1.04 2.41
CA ALA A 471 -21.23 -0.48 3.66
C ALA A 471 -22.39 -0.03 4.54
N ASN A 472 -22.36 -0.48 5.79
CA ASN A 472 -23.29 -0.10 6.83
C ASN A 472 -22.51 0.27 8.08
N ASP A 473 -23.08 1.19 8.84
CA ASP A 473 -22.62 1.57 10.16
C ASP A 473 -23.81 1.36 11.12
N ASP A 474 -23.53 0.93 12.35
CA ASP A 474 -24.53 0.60 13.36
C ASP A 474 -25.39 1.82 13.72
N ASP A 475 -24.82 3.03 13.62
CA ASP A 475 -25.49 4.28 13.96
C ASP A 475 -26.19 4.96 12.76
N VAL A 476 -26.16 4.35 11.57
CA VAL A 476 -26.97 4.80 10.42
C VAL A 476 -28.41 4.37 10.63
N ASP A 477 -29.29 5.31 11.02
CA ASP A 477 -30.75 5.16 11.19
C ASP A 477 -31.37 4.22 10.13
N ASP A 478 -31.63 2.96 10.48
CA ASP A 478 -32.28 1.86 9.74
C ASP A 478 -32.78 2.21 8.31
N VAL A 479 -31.87 2.54 7.38
CA VAL A 479 -32.27 2.97 6.02
C VAL A 479 -32.71 1.76 5.18
N HIS A 480 -32.44 0.53 5.64
CA HIS A 480 -32.60 -0.69 4.85
C HIS A 480 -33.38 -1.83 5.52
N ASN A 481 -33.87 -1.66 6.74
CA ASN A 481 -34.58 -2.71 7.48
C ASN A 481 -33.69 -3.96 7.67
N GLU A 482 -32.37 -3.72 7.77
CA GLU A 482 -31.27 -4.67 7.96
C GLU A 482 -30.83 -4.63 9.44
N PRO A 483 -30.21 -5.68 9.99
CA PRO A 483 -29.75 -5.65 11.38
C PRO A 483 -28.75 -4.52 11.62
N GLU A 484 -28.90 -3.86 12.78
CA GLU A 484 -27.97 -2.93 13.45
C GLU A 484 -26.57 -3.60 13.58
N GLU A 485 -25.77 -3.54 12.50
CA GLU A 485 -24.41 -4.09 12.44
C GLU A 485 -23.49 -3.28 11.49
N ASN A 486 -22.23 -3.11 11.90
CA ASN A 486 -21.16 -2.57 11.07
C ASN A 486 -20.76 -3.54 9.94
N VAL A 487 -20.88 -3.09 8.70
CA VAL A 487 -20.56 -3.87 7.51
C VAL A 487 -19.52 -3.16 6.65
N LEU A 488 -18.37 -3.83 6.45
CA LEU A 488 -17.34 -3.39 5.52
C LEU A 488 -17.80 -3.60 4.06
N ASP A 489 -17.69 -2.56 3.22
CA ASP A 489 -18.16 -2.55 1.83
C ASP A 489 -17.54 -3.66 0.99
N ARG A 490 -18.33 -4.26 0.10
CA ARG A 490 -17.88 -5.33 -0.78
C ARG A 490 -16.81 -4.90 -1.80
N GLU A 491 -16.82 -3.67 -2.30
CA GLU A 491 -15.74 -3.18 -3.19
C GLU A 491 -14.46 -2.99 -2.39
N VAL A 492 -14.57 -2.47 -1.16
CA VAL A 492 -13.43 -2.34 -0.24
C VAL A 492 -12.82 -3.71 0.08
N LYS A 493 -13.64 -4.71 0.43
CA LYS A 493 -13.19 -6.11 0.62
C LYS A 493 -12.48 -6.65 -0.62
N TYR A 494 -13.07 -6.48 -1.80
CA TYR A 494 -12.47 -6.92 -3.05
C TYR A 494 -11.07 -6.34 -3.25
N LEU A 495 -10.92 -5.03 -3.08
CA LEU A 495 -9.65 -4.32 -3.29
C LEU A 495 -8.61 -4.69 -2.23
N LEU A 496 -9.01 -4.84 -0.97
CA LEU A 496 -8.12 -5.23 0.12
C LEU A 496 -7.67 -6.68 0.00
N ASP A 497 -8.52 -7.58 -0.48
CA ASP A 497 -8.10 -8.96 -0.78
C ASP A 497 -7.04 -9.00 -1.89
N GLU A 498 -7.06 -8.11 -2.88
CA GLU A 498 -5.98 -8.03 -3.88
C GLU A 498 -4.61 -7.71 -3.25
N VAL A 499 -4.60 -7.03 -2.10
CA VAL A 499 -3.38 -6.63 -1.41
C VAL A 499 -2.99 -7.66 -0.35
N PHE A 500 -3.92 -7.99 0.53
CA PHE A 500 -3.72 -8.78 1.75
C PHE A 500 -3.94 -10.28 1.59
N ASN A 501 -4.67 -10.71 0.55
CA ASN A 501 -4.94 -12.11 0.21
C ASN A 501 -4.85 -12.33 -1.32
N PRO A 502 -3.73 -11.93 -1.96
CA PRO A 502 -3.61 -11.92 -3.42
C PRO A 502 -3.68 -13.33 -4.01
N TRP A 503 -4.04 -13.43 -5.30
CA TRP A 503 -3.79 -14.66 -6.06
C TRP A 503 -2.29 -14.93 -6.10
N ASP A 504 -1.83 -15.99 -5.44
CA ASP A 504 -0.42 -16.27 -5.23
C ASP A 504 0.14 -17.40 -6.10
N LEU A 505 1.44 -17.66 -5.97
CA LEU A 505 2.16 -18.67 -6.76
C LEU A 505 1.78 -20.10 -6.37
N ASN A 506 1.28 -20.34 -5.15
CA ASN A 506 0.70 -21.62 -4.78
C ASN A 506 -0.58 -21.81 -5.59
N ASP A 507 -1.53 -20.88 -5.49
CA ASP A 507 -2.79 -20.86 -6.23
C ASP A 507 -2.55 -20.97 -7.75
N ALA A 508 -1.55 -20.29 -8.29
CA ALA A 508 -1.21 -20.38 -9.70
C ALA A 508 -0.88 -21.81 -10.15
N VAL A 509 -0.20 -22.60 -9.32
CA VAL A 509 0.14 -24.00 -9.64
C VAL A 509 -0.95 -25.01 -9.27
N TYR A 510 -2.01 -24.57 -8.58
CA TYR A 510 -3.22 -25.34 -8.28
C TYR A 510 -4.44 -24.77 -9.02
N LYS A 511 -4.78 -25.38 -10.16
CA LYS A 511 -5.98 -24.98 -10.89
C LYS A 511 -7.14 -25.93 -10.58
N ALA A 512 -8.30 -25.36 -10.25
CA ALA A 512 -9.52 -26.12 -9.97
C ALA A 512 -10.59 -26.02 -11.07
N THR A 513 -10.51 -25.03 -11.96
CA THR A 513 -11.57 -24.78 -12.95
C THR A 513 -11.01 -24.55 -14.35
N TRP A 514 -11.87 -24.76 -15.35
CA TRP A 514 -11.63 -24.46 -16.76
C TRP A 514 -12.51 -23.29 -17.17
N ARG A 515 -11.92 -22.23 -17.72
CA ARG A 515 -12.67 -21.09 -18.21
C ARG A 515 -13.22 -21.36 -19.62
N GLN A 516 -14.48 -21.01 -19.83
CA GLN A 516 -15.21 -21.21 -21.07
C GLN A 516 -15.87 -19.91 -21.52
N VAL A 517 -16.12 -19.80 -22.83
CA VAL A 517 -16.87 -18.69 -23.42
C VAL A 517 -17.93 -19.21 -24.39
N LYS A 518 -19.14 -18.63 -24.36
CA LYS A 518 -20.23 -18.90 -25.30
C LYS A 518 -21.07 -17.67 -25.58
N TRP A 519 -21.73 -17.65 -26.73
CA TRP A 519 -22.70 -16.63 -27.08
C TRP A 519 -24.10 -17.22 -27.02
N MET A 520 -24.96 -16.60 -26.23
CA MET A 520 -26.32 -17.06 -25.98
C MET A 520 -27.32 -15.98 -26.40
N THR A 521 -28.54 -16.40 -26.72
CA THR A 521 -29.63 -15.47 -27.07
C THR A 521 -30.61 -15.37 -25.90
N GLY A 522 -30.89 -14.14 -25.47
CA GLY A 522 -31.84 -13.86 -24.40
C GLY A 522 -33.30 -14.14 -24.77
N PRO A 523 -34.21 -14.10 -23.78
CA PRO A 523 -33.98 -13.51 -22.46
C PRO A 523 -33.49 -14.54 -21.42
N SER A 524 -33.74 -15.84 -21.60
CA SER A 524 -33.29 -16.90 -20.70
C SER A 524 -32.68 -18.03 -21.52
N PHE A 525 -31.69 -18.72 -20.96
CA PHE A 525 -30.96 -19.76 -21.69
C PHE A 525 -30.23 -20.72 -20.75
N GLN A 526 -29.94 -21.92 -21.25
CA GLN A 526 -29.11 -22.92 -20.58
C GLN A 526 -27.67 -22.77 -21.05
N ILE A 527 -26.73 -22.59 -20.12
CA ILE A 527 -25.29 -22.61 -20.45
C ILE A 527 -24.92 -24.05 -20.86
N PRO A 528 -24.23 -24.24 -22.00
CA PRO A 528 -23.85 -25.56 -22.47
C PRO A 528 -22.64 -26.06 -21.68
N ILE A 529 -22.86 -27.00 -20.77
CA ILE A 529 -21.80 -27.62 -19.97
C ILE A 529 -21.20 -28.79 -20.78
N PRO A 530 -19.85 -28.86 -20.94
CA PRO A 530 -19.21 -30.00 -21.61
C PRO A 530 -19.53 -31.34 -20.94
N SER A 531 -19.56 -32.42 -21.73
CA SER A 531 -19.81 -33.77 -21.20
C SER A 531 -18.74 -34.15 -20.17
N GLY A 532 -19.17 -34.68 -19.01
CA GLY A 532 -18.29 -35.05 -17.91
C GLY A 532 -17.88 -33.89 -16.97
N MET A 533 -18.31 -32.66 -17.26
CA MET A 533 -18.02 -31.48 -16.44
C MET A 533 -19.25 -31.01 -15.66
N ARG A 534 -19.03 -30.21 -14.62
CA ARG A 534 -20.06 -29.52 -13.84
C ARG A 534 -19.87 -28.02 -13.92
N PHE A 535 -20.98 -27.28 -13.84
CA PHE A 535 -20.94 -25.83 -13.76
C PHE A 535 -20.41 -25.39 -12.39
N TYR A 536 -19.45 -24.47 -12.39
CA TYR A 536 -18.93 -23.87 -11.17
C TYR A 536 -19.83 -22.68 -10.76
N HIS A 537 -20.76 -22.94 -9.84
CA HIS A 537 -21.63 -21.90 -9.29
C HIS A 537 -20.95 -21.24 -8.08
N ALA A 538 -20.17 -20.20 -8.34
CA ALA A 538 -19.48 -19.44 -7.30
C ALA A 538 -20.48 -18.87 -6.29
N PRO A 539 -20.26 -19.03 -4.97
CA PRO A 539 -21.19 -18.57 -3.94
C PRO A 539 -21.28 -17.05 -3.92
N ASP A 540 -20.14 -16.36 -3.98
CA ASP A 540 -20.08 -14.92 -4.09
C ASP A 540 -19.64 -14.51 -5.51
N TRP A 541 -20.45 -13.68 -6.16
CA TRP A 541 -20.19 -13.17 -7.50
C TRP A 541 -19.23 -11.98 -7.49
N TYR A 542 -19.23 -11.20 -6.40
CA TYR A 542 -18.47 -9.97 -6.21
C TYR A 542 -17.08 -10.23 -5.63
N ALA A 543 -16.87 -11.33 -4.91
CA ALA A 543 -15.58 -11.65 -4.30
C ALA A 543 -14.42 -11.64 -5.30
N TYR A 544 -13.28 -11.14 -4.83
CA TYR A 544 -11.99 -11.32 -5.49
C TYR A 544 -11.72 -12.81 -5.66
N CYS A 545 -11.03 -13.14 -6.73
CA CYS A 545 -10.74 -14.52 -7.10
C CYS A 545 -11.92 -15.49 -7.32
N SER A 546 -13.19 -15.07 -7.32
CA SER A 546 -14.37 -15.98 -7.32
C SER A 546 -14.56 -16.89 -8.54
N PHE A 547 -13.93 -16.65 -9.69
CA PHE A 547 -14.15 -17.38 -10.96
C PHE A 547 -15.63 -17.54 -11.38
N ALA A 548 -16.51 -16.70 -10.85
CA ALA A 548 -17.92 -16.68 -11.17
C ALA A 548 -18.19 -16.42 -12.66
N GLU A 549 -19.38 -16.75 -13.13
CA GLU A 549 -19.81 -16.38 -14.48
C GLU A 549 -19.90 -14.87 -14.65
N ARG A 550 -19.65 -14.41 -15.88
CA ARG A 550 -19.80 -13.01 -16.30
C ARG A 550 -20.57 -13.00 -17.61
N ILE A 551 -21.64 -12.20 -17.68
CA ILE A 551 -22.48 -12.08 -18.86
C ILE A 551 -22.35 -10.67 -19.39
N ILE A 552 -21.93 -10.50 -20.65
CA ILE A 552 -21.79 -9.20 -21.30
C ILE A 552 -22.85 -9.08 -22.40
N ASP A 553 -23.60 -7.98 -22.41
CA ASP A 553 -24.47 -7.64 -23.54
C ASP A 553 -23.60 -7.19 -24.72
N THR A 554 -23.60 -7.94 -25.81
CA THR A 554 -22.71 -7.67 -26.95
C THR A 554 -23.10 -6.41 -27.73
N VAL A 555 -24.28 -5.84 -27.49
CA VAL A 555 -24.74 -4.63 -28.16
C VAL A 555 -24.38 -3.38 -27.36
N THR A 556 -24.49 -3.43 -26.03
CA THR A 556 -24.15 -2.29 -25.17
C THR A 556 -22.72 -2.34 -24.63
N GLY A 557 -22.07 -3.51 -24.67
CA GLY A 557 -20.78 -3.75 -24.02
C GLY A 557 -20.87 -3.82 -22.48
N ARG A 558 -22.08 -3.79 -21.91
CA ARG A 558 -22.29 -3.72 -20.46
C ARG A 558 -22.19 -5.10 -19.82
N LEU A 559 -21.48 -5.18 -18.69
CA LEU A 559 -21.54 -6.33 -17.80
C LEU A 559 -22.93 -6.41 -17.14
N MET A 560 -23.54 -7.58 -17.23
CA MET A 560 -24.81 -7.89 -16.58
C MET A 560 -24.54 -8.42 -15.18
N ILE A 561 -25.31 -7.95 -14.20
CA ILE A 561 -25.08 -8.21 -12.78
C ILE A 561 -26.00 -9.33 -12.26
N ARG A 562 -25.43 -10.34 -11.57
CA ARG A 562 -26.19 -11.44 -10.95
C ARG A 562 -27.09 -10.90 -9.83
N GLY A 563 -28.33 -11.36 -9.75
CA GLY A 563 -29.35 -10.89 -8.79
C GLY A 563 -30.05 -9.59 -9.21
N VAL A 564 -29.49 -8.83 -10.16
CA VAL A 564 -30.06 -7.55 -10.64
C VAL A 564 -30.59 -7.67 -12.07
N ASP A 565 -29.77 -8.20 -12.99
CA ASP A 565 -30.14 -8.36 -14.39
C ASP A 565 -30.55 -9.80 -14.74
N TYR A 566 -30.04 -10.78 -14.01
CA TYR A 566 -30.36 -12.19 -14.17
C TYR A 566 -30.15 -12.97 -12.88
N ASN A 567 -30.81 -14.12 -12.78
CA ASN A 567 -30.48 -15.17 -11.81
C ASN A 567 -29.91 -16.38 -12.53
N ILE A 568 -29.09 -17.15 -11.84
CA ILE A 568 -28.53 -18.41 -12.32
C ILE A 568 -28.64 -19.47 -11.23
N ASN A 569 -28.84 -20.73 -11.60
CA ASN A 569 -28.84 -21.84 -10.64
C ASN A 569 -27.58 -22.71 -10.78
N ALA A 570 -27.42 -23.68 -9.86
CA ALA A 570 -26.28 -24.59 -9.84
C ALA A 570 -26.12 -25.46 -11.11
N ASN A 571 -27.16 -25.57 -11.93
CA ASN A 571 -27.12 -26.30 -13.21
C ASN A 571 -26.76 -25.38 -14.40
N GLY A 572 -26.42 -24.11 -14.16
CA GLY A 572 -26.09 -23.14 -15.21
C GLY A 572 -27.28 -22.65 -16.03
N TYR A 573 -28.52 -22.79 -15.52
CA TYR A 573 -29.70 -22.22 -16.17
C TYR A 573 -29.86 -20.75 -15.78
N VAL A 574 -29.84 -19.86 -16.76
CA VAL A 574 -29.97 -18.41 -16.58
C VAL A 574 -31.41 -17.99 -16.82
N THR A 575 -32.02 -17.38 -15.79
CA THR A 575 -33.34 -16.75 -15.85
C THR A 575 -33.21 -15.24 -15.89
N SER A 576 -33.89 -14.62 -16.86
CA SER A 576 -33.92 -13.16 -17.00
C SER A 576 -34.58 -12.48 -15.82
N ILE A 577 -33.97 -11.38 -15.35
CA ILE A 577 -34.68 -10.30 -14.65
C ILE A 577 -34.84 -9.12 -15.62
N ARG A 578 -33.77 -8.77 -16.34
CA ARG A 578 -33.68 -7.62 -17.27
C ARG A 578 -33.01 -7.95 -18.61
N LEU A 579 -32.66 -9.22 -18.87
CA LEU A 579 -32.14 -9.63 -20.18
C LEU A 579 -33.22 -9.51 -21.27
N VAL A 580 -32.82 -9.06 -22.44
CA VAL A 580 -33.72 -8.71 -23.56
C VAL A 580 -33.89 -9.88 -24.51
N THR A 581 -35.13 -10.16 -24.90
CA THR A 581 -35.47 -11.19 -25.88
C THR A 581 -34.78 -10.96 -27.23
N GLY A 582 -34.17 -12.01 -27.79
CA GLY A 582 -33.50 -11.96 -29.09
C GLY A 582 -32.14 -11.27 -29.08
N ARG A 583 -31.71 -10.70 -27.94
CA ARG A 583 -30.40 -10.05 -27.81
C ARG A 583 -29.30 -11.09 -27.59
N ARG A 584 -28.13 -10.85 -28.17
CA ARG A 584 -26.97 -11.73 -28.05
C ARG A 584 -26.14 -11.32 -26.84
N TYR A 585 -25.75 -12.30 -26.03
CA TYR A 585 -24.95 -12.13 -24.82
C TYR A 585 -23.71 -13.01 -24.91
N LYS A 586 -22.56 -12.46 -24.52
CA LYS A 586 -21.35 -13.24 -24.29
C LYS A 586 -21.36 -13.72 -22.84
N VAL A 587 -21.16 -15.01 -22.65
CA VAL A 587 -21.19 -15.68 -21.35
C VAL A 587 -19.83 -16.31 -21.11
N LEU A 588 -19.11 -15.78 -20.14
CA LEU A 588 -17.89 -16.36 -19.58
C LEU A 588 -18.29 -17.15 -18.35
N TYR A 589 -17.83 -18.38 -18.23
CA TYR A 589 -18.19 -19.25 -17.10
C TYR A 589 -17.09 -20.27 -16.84
N SER A 590 -17.09 -20.78 -15.62
CA SER A 590 -16.14 -21.80 -15.20
C SER A 590 -16.84 -23.15 -15.06
N VAL A 591 -16.12 -24.21 -15.41
CA VAL A 591 -16.54 -25.59 -15.18
C VAL A 591 -15.44 -26.35 -14.46
N TYR A 592 -15.80 -27.43 -13.78
CA TYR A 592 -14.85 -28.29 -13.09
C TYR A 592 -15.24 -29.76 -13.24
N ASN A 593 -14.31 -30.64 -12.91
CA ASN A 593 -14.51 -32.08 -12.83
C ASN A 593 -13.91 -32.55 -11.51
N GLU A 594 -14.69 -33.25 -10.68
CA GLU A 594 -14.27 -33.72 -9.34
C GLU A 594 -13.16 -34.77 -9.36
N SER A 595 -12.64 -35.14 -10.53
CA SER A 595 -11.60 -36.15 -10.70
C SER A 595 -10.49 -35.68 -11.63
N ASP A 596 -10.41 -34.38 -11.91
CA ASP A 596 -9.47 -33.81 -12.86
C ASP A 596 -9.01 -32.42 -12.43
N VAL A 597 -7.83 -32.01 -12.88
CA VAL A 597 -7.26 -30.70 -12.57
C VAL A 597 -7.87 -29.60 -13.44
N GLY A 598 -7.70 -28.35 -13.00
CA GLY A 598 -8.08 -27.16 -13.74
C GLY A 598 -7.21 -26.90 -14.98
N ARG A 599 -7.36 -25.74 -15.61
CA ARG A 599 -6.68 -25.46 -16.89
C ARG A 599 -6.15 -24.04 -17.01
N TYR A 600 -4.95 -23.92 -17.59
CA TYR A 600 -4.49 -22.70 -18.26
C TYR A 600 -4.98 -22.73 -19.71
N GLU A 601 -5.87 -21.82 -20.09
CA GLU A 601 -6.40 -21.75 -21.45
C GLU A 601 -5.31 -21.45 -22.48
N TRP A 602 -4.32 -20.66 -22.10
CA TRP A 602 -3.26 -20.20 -22.99
C TRP A 602 -1.86 -20.37 -22.41
N ILE A 603 -0.92 -20.75 -23.27
CA ILE A 603 0.51 -20.48 -23.09
C ILE A 603 0.99 -19.59 -24.24
N ILE A 604 1.59 -18.45 -23.91
CA ILE A 604 1.87 -17.36 -24.82
C ILE A 604 3.36 -17.08 -24.88
N VAL A 605 3.89 -17.05 -26.09
CA VAL A 605 5.24 -16.59 -26.42
C VAL A 605 5.17 -15.34 -27.30
N GLY A 606 6.23 -14.54 -27.31
CA GLY A 606 6.31 -13.40 -28.23
C GLY A 606 6.26 -13.86 -29.68
N ARG A 607 5.58 -13.13 -30.56
CA ARG A 607 5.62 -13.38 -32.02
C ARG A 607 7.06 -13.28 -32.53
N ASP A 608 7.76 -12.24 -32.08
CA ASP A 608 9.16 -11.95 -32.42
C ASP A 608 10.13 -12.57 -31.38
N ALA A 609 9.69 -13.63 -30.69
CA ALA A 609 10.49 -14.29 -29.67
C ALA A 609 11.65 -15.08 -30.29
N GLU A 610 12.71 -15.20 -29.50
CA GLU A 610 13.82 -16.08 -29.82
C GLU A 610 13.47 -17.54 -29.49
N THR A 611 14.16 -18.49 -30.13
CA THR A 611 13.90 -19.93 -29.95
C THR A 611 13.93 -20.40 -28.49
N VAL A 612 14.66 -19.69 -27.64
CA VAL A 612 14.77 -19.94 -26.20
C VAL A 612 13.43 -19.84 -25.46
N ASP A 613 12.56 -18.90 -25.85
CA ASP A 613 11.27 -18.69 -25.19
C ASP A 613 10.29 -19.82 -25.55
N SER A 614 10.32 -20.28 -26.80
CA SER A 614 9.50 -21.41 -27.27
C SER A 614 9.94 -22.74 -26.63
N ALA A 615 11.25 -22.96 -26.50
CA ALA A 615 11.79 -24.11 -25.78
C ALA A 615 11.43 -24.06 -24.28
N GLY A 616 11.50 -22.87 -23.67
CA GLY A 616 11.06 -22.63 -22.29
C GLY A 616 9.58 -22.93 -22.08
N ALA A 617 8.71 -22.44 -22.97
CA ALA A 617 7.27 -22.69 -22.92
C ALA A 617 6.93 -24.19 -22.96
N ALA A 618 7.64 -24.99 -23.75
CA ALA A 618 7.46 -26.44 -23.79
C ALA A 618 7.79 -27.10 -22.44
N LEU A 619 8.85 -26.66 -21.76
CA LEU A 619 9.24 -27.16 -20.44
C LEU A 619 8.20 -26.81 -19.36
N VAL A 620 7.72 -25.57 -19.37
CA VAL A 620 6.68 -25.08 -18.46
C VAL A 620 5.37 -25.84 -18.67
N ALA A 621 4.93 -26.02 -19.92
CA ALA A 621 3.73 -26.78 -20.23
C ALA A 621 3.81 -28.24 -19.73
N SER A 622 4.95 -28.91 -19.90
CA SER A 622 5.16 -30.26 -19.35
C SER A 622 5.18 -30.27 -17.82
N ALA A 623 5.73 -29.24 -17.18
CA ALA A 623 5.76 -29.14 -15.72
C ALA A 623 4.33 -29.12 -15.14
N PHE A 624 3.46 -28.26 -15.68
CA PHE A 624 2.06 -28.18 -15.23
C PHE A 624 1.27 -29.48 -15.48
N LYS A 625 1.56 -30.17 -16.57
CA LYS A 625 0.82 -31.38 -16.97
C LYS A 625 1.25 -32.63 -16.21
N ASP A 626 2.54 -32.78 -15.93
CA ASP A 626 3.12 -34.07 -15.51
C ASP A 626 3.52 -34.11 -14.02
N LYS A 627 3.67 -32.95 -13.34
CA LYS A 627 4.39 -32.87 -12.05
C LYS A 627 3.49 -32.50 -10.86
N ILE A 628 2.57 -33.42 -10.59
CA ILE A 628 1.61 -33.36 -9.48
C ILE A 628 2.27 -33.84 -8.17
N ILE A 629 2.15 -33.08 -7.06
CA ILE A 629 2.42 -33.61 -5.72
C ILE A 629 1.14 -34.25 -5.17
N GLU A 630 1.21 -35.56 -4.87
CA GLU A 630 0.09 -36.38 -4.39
C GLU A 630 -0.54 -35.88 -3.06
N SER A 631 0.19 -35.13 -2.23
CA SER A 631 -0.27 -34.74 -0.89
C SER A 631 -1.41 -33.73 -0.85
N LYS A 632 -1.70 -33.02 -1.96
CA LYS A 632 -2.90 -32.16 -2.09
C LYS A 632 -3.94 -32.73 -3.07
N GLY A 633 -3.80 -33.98 -3.51
CA GLY A 633 -4.78 -34.70 -4.34
C GLY A 633 -4.88 -34.27 -5.81
N GLU A 634 -4.62 -33.01 -6.17
CA GLU A 634 -4.89 -32.45 -7.51
C GLU A 634 -3.96 -31.27 -7.87
N ALA A 635 -2.65 -31.35 -7.63
CA ALA A 635 -1.72 -30.33 -8.09
C ALA A 635 -1.52 -30.37 -9.62
N GLY A 636 -1.31 -29.23 -10.28
CA GLY A 636 -1.08 -29.16 -11.73
C GLY A 636 -2.22 -28.53 -12.51
N ALA A 637 -2.07 -28.48 -13.83
CA ALA A 637 -3.06 -27.90 -14.72
C ALA A 637 -2.96 -28.47 -16.13
N HIS A 638 -4.10 -28.62 -16.79
CA HIS A 638 -4.15 -28.79 -18.23
C HIS A 638 -3.66 -27.54 -18.94
N ILE A 639 -3.10 -27.72 -20.13
CA ILE A 639 -2.75 -26.64 -21.05
C ILE A 639 -3.72 -26.70 -22.23
N GLY A 640 -4.41 -25.59 -22.49
CA GLY A 640 -5.34 -25.43 -23.59
C GLY A 640 -4.64 -25.28 -24.94
N LEU A 641 -4.38 -24.03 -25.34
CA LEU A 641 -3.73 -23.68 -26.59
C LEU A 641 -2.38 -22.99 -26.36
N ALA A 642 -1.47 -23.15 -27.32
CA ALA A 642 -0.33 -22.26 -27.48
C ALA A 642 -0.68 -21.15 -28.49
N GLY A 643 -0.18 -19.94 -28.25
CA GLY A 643 -0.40 -18.80 -29.14
C GLY A 643 0.73 -17.76 -29.05
N ALA A 644 0.64 -16.77 -29.93
CA ALA A 644 1.49 -15.58 -29.91
C ALA A 644 0.86 -14.47 -29.06
N ASP A 645 1.66 -13.50 -28.65
CA ASP A 645 1.15 -12.25 -28.08
C ASP A 645 0.46 -11.39 -29.15
N MET A 646 1.14 -11.17 -30.28
CA MET A 646 0.74 -10.31 -31.39
C MET A 646 0.42 -11.09 -32.66
N MET A 647 -0.36 -10.49 -33.55
CA MET A 647 -0.70 -11.06 -34.85
C MET A 647 0.53 -11.21 -35.75
N GLU A 648 0.67 -12.39 -36.35
CA GLU A 648 1.50 -12.63 -37.52
C GLU A 648 0.65 -12.54 -38.79
N THR A 649 1.12 -11.76 -39.76
CA THR A 649 0.44 -11.52 -41.05
C THR A 649 0.88 -12.49 -42.14
N ALA A 650 2.08 -13.05 -42.02
CA ALA A 650 2.56 -14.09 -42.90
C ALA A 650 1.78 -15.39 -42.64
N VAL A 651 0.94 -15.79 -43.60
CA VAL A 651 0.02 -16.94 -43.45
C VAL A 651 0.74 -18.24 -43.09
N TRP A 652 1.98 -18.43 -43.53
CA TRP A 652 2.78 -19.62 -43.21
C TRP A 652 3.30 -19.66 -41.75
N ASN A 653 3.27 -18.54 -41.04
CA ASN A 653 3.65 -18.41 -39.62
C ASN A 653 2.46 -18.01 -38.72
N ALA A 654 1.26 -17.83 -39.30
CA ALA A 654 0.10 -17.33 -38.57
C ALA A 654 -0.40 -18.32 -37.51
N MET A 655 -0.67 -17.83 -36.31
CA MET A 655 -1.23 -18.58 -35.19
C MET A 655 -2.16 -17.69 -34.34
N PRO A 656 -2.98 -18.27 -33.45
CA PRO A 656 -3.80 -17.50 -32.49
C PRO A 656 -2.97 -16.48 -31.71
N TRP A 657 -3.57 -15.33 -31.40
CA TRP A 657 -2.93 -14.30 -30.57
C TRP A 657 -3.89 -13.63 -29.61
N VAL A 658 -3.34 -13.02 -28.57
CA VAL A 658 -4.12 -12.59 -27.39
C VAL A 658 -4.09 -11.10 -27.14
N MET A 659 -3.15 -10.35 -27.69
CA MET A 659 -3.06 -8.91 -27.47
C MET A 659 -3.92 -8.12 -28.45
N ARG A 660 -4.59 -7.08 -27.94
CA ARG A 660 -5.41 -6.16 -28.73
C ARG A 660 -4.50 -5.25 -29.53
N LYS A 661 -4.83 -5.10 -30.81
CA LYS A 661 -4.19 -4.15 -31.70
C LYS A 661 -4.97 -2.83 -31.72
N PHE A 662 -4.28 -1.73 -31.45
CA PHE A 662 -4.82 -0.37 -31.51
C PHE A 662 -4.44 0.33 -32.82
N GLY A 663 -3.19 0.15 -33.25
CA GLY A 663 -2.65 0.71 -34.49
C GLY A 663 -3.06 -0.03 -35.75
N THR A 664 -2.60 0.47 -36.89
CA THR A 664 -2.87 -0.12 -38.21
C THR A 664 -1.77 -1.10 -38.65
N GLY A 665 -0.56 -0.97 -38.11
CA GLY A 665 0.59 -1.83 -38.39
C GLY A 665 0.51 -3.16 -37.64
N ASN A 666 1.67 -3.77 -37.38
CA ASN A 666 1.81 -4.96 -36.52
C ASN A 666 3.13 -4.91 -35.72
N THR A 667 3.64 -3.73 -35.42
CA THR A 667 4.79 -3.54 -34.52
C THR A 667 4.32 -3.51 -33.07
N LYS A 668 5.23 -3.61 -32.08
CA LYS A 668 4.85 -3.52 -30.66
C LYS A 668 4.10 -2.24 -30.31
N GLU A 669 4.47 -1.12 -30.93
CA GLU A 669 3.79 0.16 -30.73
C GLU A 669 2.33 0.12 -31.20
N ASP A 670 1.99 -0.69 -32.21
CA ASP A 670 0.59 -0.87 -32.64
C ASP A 670 -0.27 -1.63 -31.61
N TYR A 671 0.33 -2.23 -30.58
CA TYR A 671 -0.35 -2.95 -29.49
C TYR A 671 -0.36 -2.17 -28.18
N LYS A 672 0.06 -0.91 -28.21
CA LYS A 672 -0.07 0.05 -27.12
C LYS A 672 -1.11 1.11 -27.49
N ASP A 673 -1.86 1.59 -26.50
CA ASP A 673 -2.72 2.76 -26.67
C ASP A 673 -1.92 4.07 -26.62
N ASN A 674 -2.61 5.21 -26.69
CA ASN A 674 -1.96 6.53 -26.75
C ASN A 674 -1.16 6.90 -25.49
N ILE A 675 -1.33 6.19 -24.38
CA ILE A 675 -0.59 6.40 -23.13
C ILE A 675 0.33 5.21 -22.80
N GLY A 676 0.57 4.33 -23.77
CA GLY A 676 1.48 3.19 -23.64
C GLY A 676 0.85 1.90 -23.11
N ARG A 677 -0.46 1.86 -22.81
CA ARG A 677 -1.09 0.66 -22.23
C ARG A 677 -1.31 -0.42 -23.27
N ALA A 678 -0.95 -1.66 -22.93
CA ALA A 678 -1.42 -2.83 -23.66
C ALA A 678 -2.80 -3.29 -23.13
N ALA A 679 -3.52 -4.10 -23.91
CA ALA A 679 -4.78 -4.71 -23.52
C ALA A 679 -4.98 -6.08 -24.19
N LEU A 680 -5.81 -6.93 -23.58
CA LEU A 680 -6.21 -8.21 -24.16
C LEU A 680 -7.23 -8.05 -25.28
N ARG A 681 -7.11 -8.90 -26.30
CA ARG A 681 -8.01 -8.95 -27.46
C ARG A 681 -9.21 -9.80 -27.14
N ASP A 682 -10.35 -9.16 -26.92
CA ASP A 682 -11.60 -9.85 -26.76
C ASP A 682 -12.28 -10.14 -28.12
N ASP A 683 -13.03 -11.25 -28.20
CA ASP A 683 -14.08 -11.50 -29.23
C ASP A 683 -13.68 -11.95 -30.65
N TRP A 684 -12.44 -12.35 -30.92
CA TRP A 684 -12.11 -12.92 -32.23
C TRP A 684 -12.32 -14.43 -32.34
N CYS A 685 -12.49 -15.11 -31.20
CA CYS A 685 -12.71 -16.55 -31.10
C CYS A 685 -14.00 -16.82 -30.33
N GLU A 686 -14.85 -17.74 -30.83
CA GLU A 686 -16.09 -18.12 -30.15
C GLU A 686 -15.96 -19.35 -29.22
N THR A 687 -14.74 -19.88 -29.07
CA THR A 687 -14.49 -21.14 -28.36
C THR A 687 -13.52 -21.02 -27.20
N TRP A 688 -12.56 -20.10 -27.26
CA TRP A 688 -11.57 -19.86 -26.20
C TRP A 688 -11.71 -18.44 -25.69
N PRO A 689 -11.92 -18.22 -24.38
CA PRO A 689 -11.83 -16.88 -23.82
C PRO A 689 -10.42 -16.33 -24.00
N VAL A 690 -10.26 -15.01 -24.01
CA VAL A 690 -8.95 -14.35 -23.92
C VAL A 690 -8.92 -13.55 -22.63
N ALA A 691 -9.63 -12.43 -22.56
CA ALA A 691 -9.93 -11.81 -21.27
C ALA A 691 -10.70 -12.79 -20.37
N SER A 692 -10.43 -12.76 -19.07
CA SER A 692 -10.89 -13.72 -18.05
C SER A 692 -10.20 -15.09 -18.03
N SER A 693 -9.25 -15.35 -18.92
CA SER A 693 -8.60 -16.66 -19.01
C SER A 693 -7.51 -16.85 -17.96
N ASN A 694 -7.15 -18.10 -17.70
CA ASN A 694 -5.86 -18.42 -17.10
C ASN A 694 -4.80 -18.47 -18.21
N MET A 695 -3.74 -17.68 -18.09
CA MET A 695 -2.72 -17.53 -19.12
C MET A 695 -1.30 -17.66 -18.55
N ILE A 696 -0.46 -18.40 -19.25
CA ILE A 696 0.99 -18.46 -19.02
C ILE A 696 1.67 -17.56 -20.04
N ALA A 697 2.61 -16.71 -19.62
CA ALA A 697 3.50 -15.99 -20.52
C ALA A 697 4.96 -16.43 -20.30
N VAL A 698 5.66 -16.74 -21.38
CA VAL A 698 7.11 -16.99 -21.37
C VAL A 698 7.81 -15.95 -22.23
N GLY A 699 8.90 -15.40 -21.68
CA GLY A 699 9.65 -14.29 -22.27
C GLY A 699 9.31 -12.95 -21.62
N GLY A 700 10.32 -12.08 -21.48
CA GLY A 700 10.21 -10.84 -20.71
C GLY A 700 9.43 -9.73 -21.40
N PRO A 701 9.15 -8.61 -20.70
CA PRO A 701 8.34 -7.50 -21.22
C PRO A 701 8.95 -6.84 -22.47
N LEU A 702 10.27 -6.93 -22.65
CA LEU A 702 10.95 -6.48 -23.87
C LEU A 702 10.73 -7.38 -25.09
N ALA A 703 10.32 -8.63 -24.89
CA ALA A 703 10.13 -9.63 -25.95
C ALA A 703 8.64 -10.00 -26.15
N ASN A 704 7.84 -10.02 -25.09
CA ASN A 704 6.46 -10.50 -25.07
C ASN A 704 5.49 -9.40 -24.56
N MET A 705 4.51 -9.02 -25.37
CA MET A 705 3.51 -7.99 -25.05
C MET A 705 2.56 -8.39 -23.92
N LEU A 706 2.34 -9.68 -23.67
CA LEU A 706 1.58 -10.12 -22.49
C LEU A 706 2.39 -9.93 -21.19
N ALA A 707 3.71 -10.15 -21.25
CA ALA A 707 4.59 -9.82 -20.12
C ALA A 707 4.72 -8.30 -19.94
N TYR A 708 4.75 -7.52 -21.04
CA TYR A 708 4.67 -6.05 -20.97
C TYR A 708 3.38 -5.57 -20.30
N TYR A 709 2.25 -6.16 -20.67
CA TYR A 709 0.96 -5.90 -20.03
C TYR A 709 1.01 -6.16 -18.53
N ALA A 710 1.62 -7.28 -18.13
CA ALA A 710 1.68 -7.71 -16.75
C ALA A 710 2.70 -6.95 -15.89
N ASN A 711 3.68 -6.29 -16.52
CA ASN A 711 4.84 -5.68 -15.87
C ASN A 711 4.44 -4.66 -14.79
N ASP A 712 3.35 -3.93 -15.01
CA ASP A 712 2.88 -2.88 -14.08
C ASP A 712 2.05 -3.43 -12.91
N PHE A 713 1.86 -4.75 -12.80
CA PHE A 713 1.00 -5.36 -11.77
C PHE A 713 1.75 -6.27 -10.79
N THR A 714 2.98 -6.66 -11.11
CA THR A 714 3.73 -7.64 -10.31
C THR A 714 4.80 -6.97 -9.44
N PRO A 715 5.03 -7.42 -8.19
CA PRO A 715 6.03 -6.81 -7.31
C PRO A 715 7.48 -7.08 -7.76
N ALA A 716 7.69 -8.03 -8.68
CA ALA A 716 8.93 -8.16 -9.44
C ALA A 716 8.68 -7.76 -10.90
N PHE A 717 9.21 -6.62 -11.33
CA PHE A 717 8.99 -6.10 -12.67
C PHE A 717 10.26 -5.56 -13.31
N PHE A 718 10.24 -5.34 -14.62
CA PHE A 718 11.36 -4.75 -15.35
C PHE A 718 11.23 -3.23 -15.39
N GLY A 719 12.28 -2.52 -14.99
CA GLY A 719 12.38 -1.08 -15.12
C GLY A 719 12.53 -0.67 -16.59
N LEU A 720 11.40 -0.50 -17.28
CA LEU A 720 11.36 -0.01 -18.65
C LEU A 720 11.98 1.39 -18.72
N GLU A 721 13.01 1.55 -19.56
CA GLU A 721 13.81 2.80 -19.64
C GLU A 721 12.98 4.06 -19.92
N GLU A 722 11.83 3.91 -20.58
CA GLU A 722 10.91 5.01 -20.89
C GLU A 722 10.20 5.57 -19.64
N TYR A 723 10.06 4.75 -18.59
CA TYR A 723 9.22 5.04 -17.42
C TYR A 723 9.99 5.02 -16.10
N ALA A 724 11.14 4.37 -16.06
CA ALA A 724 11.94 4.17 -14.85
C ALA A 724 12.94 5.30 -14.64
N SER A 725 13.27 5.57 -13.37
CA SER A 725 14.41 6.40 -13.02
C SER A 725 15.73 5.79 -13.51
N ALA A 726 16.80 6.57 -13.54
CA ALA A 726 18.13 6.08 -13.93
C ALA A 726 18.62 4.91 -13.05
N ASP A 727 18.17 4.84 -11.80
CA ASP A 727 18.52 3.78 -10.86
C ASP A 727 17.77 2.47 -11.12
N TRP A 728 16.62 2.52 -11.80
CA TRP A 728 15.77 1.36 -12.08
C TRP A 728 15.81 0.93 -13.55
N ALA A 729 16.14 1.84 -14.46
CA ALA A 729 16.17 1.59 -15.90
C ALA A 729 17.05 0.38 -16.26
N GLY A 730 16.47 -0.56 -17.02
CA GLY A 730 17.18 -1.75 -17.52
C GLY A 730 17.40 -2.86 -16.49
N ARG A 731 16.77 -2.77 -15.30
CA ARG A 731 16.95 -3.74 -14.19
C ARG A 731 15.64 -4.43 -13.83
N ILE A 732 15.74 -5.59 -13.18
CA ILE A 732 14.61 -6.22 -12.49
C ILE A 732 14.50 -5.59 -11.09
N ILE A 733 13.32 -5.11 -10.75
CA ILE A 733 13.03 -4.39 -9.50
C ILE A 733 12.31 -5.34 -8.53
N ALA A 734 12.77 -5.40 -7.28
CA ALA A 734 12.08 -6.08 -6.19
C ALA A 734 11.32 -5.05 -5.33
N LEU A 735 10.07 -4.74 -5.69
CA LEU A 735 9.36 -3.58 -5.17
C LEU A 735 9.07 -3.65 -3.66
N SER A 736 8.60 -4.81 -3.19
CA SER A 736 8.24 -5.06 -1.79
C SER A 736 9.41 -5.53 -0.92
N CYS A 737 10.60 -5.72 -1.49
CA CYS A 737 11.82 -6.04 -0.75
C CYS A 737 12.20 -4.89 0.20
N TRP A 738 12.64 -5.21 1.41
CA TRP A 738 13.00 -4.19 2.41
C TRP A 738 14.26 -3.42 2.02
N SER A 739 15.26 -4.13 1.47
CA SER A 739 16.49 -3.51 0.95
C SER A 739 16.32 -2.91 -0.46
N GLN A 740 15.12 -2.99 -1.06
CA GLN A 740 14.79 -2.42 -2.37
C GLN A 740 15.78 -2.79 -3.50
N LYS A 741 16.22 -4.05 -3.55
CA LYS A 741 17.26 -4.46 -4.50
C LYS A 741 16.79 -4.40 -5.95
N THR A 742 17.76 -4.15 -6.82
CA THR A 742 17.61 -4.26 -8.27
C THR A 742 18.63 -5.25 -8.84
N TYR A 743 18.26 -5.91 -9.94
CA TYR A 743 19.02 -7.03 -10.49
C TYR A 743 19.28 -6.87 -11.99
N GLU A 744 20.52 -7.12 -12.39
CA GLU A 744 20.99 -7.01 -13.78
C GLU A 744 21.90 -8.20 -14.12
N SER A 745 21.66 -8.83 -15.28
CA SER A 745 22.46 -9.97 -15.73
C SER A 745 23.83 -9.55 -16.28
N SER A 746 24.78 -10.48 -16.20
CA SER A 746 26.10 -10.41 -16.79
C SER A 746 26.43 -11.72 -17.52
N LYS A 747 27.64 -11.82 -18.09
CA LYS A 747 28.08 -13.06 -18.74
C LYS A 747 28.09 -14.26 -17.79
N ALA A 748 28.47 -14.04 -16.53
CA ALA A 748 28.65 -15.09 -15.51
C ALA A 748 27.43 -15.32 -14.62
N VAL A 749 26.53 -14.34 -14.49
CA VAL A 749 25.37 -14.41 -13.59
C VAL A 749 24.13 -13.93 -14.33
N GLY A 750 23.07 -14.71 -14.31
CA GLY A 750 21.75 -14.34 -14.84
C GLY A 750 20.73 -14.07 -13.73
N TYR A 751 19.69 -13.31 -14.05
CA TYR A 751 18.52 -13.13 -13.21
C TYR A 751 17.22 -13.35 -13.99
N ALA A 752 16.22 -13.90 -13.30
CA ALA A 752 14.91 -14.18 -13.87
C ALA A 752 13.80 -14.02 -12.83
N VAL A 753 12.57 -13.90 -13.31
CA VAL A 753 11.36 -13.71 -12.50
C VAL A 753 10.38 -14.85 -12.76
N VAL A 754 9.76 -15.32 -11.69
CA VAL A 754 8.54 -16.14 -11.72
C VAL A 754 7.48 -15.36 -10.96
N ALA A 755 6.38 -14.99 -11.60
CA ALA A 755 5.37 -14.14 -10.96
C ALA A 755 3.95 -14.55 -11.37
N THR A 756 2.99 -14.19 -10.53
CA THR A 756 1.57 -14.31 -10.83
C THR A 756 0.80 -13.06 -10.47
N TYR A 757 -0.35 -12.88 -11.10
CA TYR A 757 -1.30 -11.82 -10.78
C TYR A 757 -2.68 -12.20 -11.29
N LYS A 758 -3.73 -11.81 -10.57
CA LYS A 758 -5.10 -11.87 -11.09
C LYS A 758 -5.64 -10.46 -11.27
N ASP A 759 -5.94 -10.16 -12.52
CA ASP A 759 -6.31 -8.83 -12.97
C ASP A 759 -7.82 -8.56 -12.84
N LEU A 760 -8.22 -7.29 -12.88
CA LEU A 760 -9.61 -6.85 -12.72
C LEU A 760 -10.54 -7.39 -13.82
N ASN A 761 -9.99 -7.72 -14.99
CA ASN A 761 -10.75 -8.41 -16.05
C ASN A 761 -10.92 -9.93 -15.76
N GLY A 762 -10.50 -10.41 -14.59
CA GLY A 762 -10.58 -11.81 -14.18
C GLY A 762 -9.54 -12.73 -14.81
N THR A 763 -8.58 -12.20 -15.58
CA THR A 763 -7.49 -12.98 -16.17
C THR A 763 -6.46 -13.31 -15.09
N VAL A 764 -6.06 -14.58 -15.01
CA VAL A 764 -4.93 -14.98 -14.19
C VAL A 764 -3.70 -15.07 -15.07
N LEU A 765 -2.62 -14.43 -14.64
CA LEU A 765 -1.34 -14.42 -15.32
C LEU A 765 -0.35 -15.25 -14.51
N PHE A 766 0.39 -16.12 -15.19
CA PHE A 766 1.57 -16.78 -14.65
C PHE A 766 2.74 -16.54 -15.60
N LEU A 767 3.81 -15.93 -15.10
CA LEU A 767 4.87 -15.35 -15.91
C LEU A 767 6.18 -16.01 -15.54
N ILE A 768 6.95 -16.43 -16.55
CA ILE A 768 8.36 -16.80 -16.38
C ILE A 768 9.20 -16.08 -17.43
N TRP A 769 10.12 -15.24 -16.98
CA TRP A 769 10.98 -14.47 -17.87
C TRP A 769 12.32 -14.13 -17.25
N GLY A 770 13.34 -14.01 -18.10
CA GLY A 770 14.70 -13.62 -17.72
C GLY A 770 15.02 -12.16 -18.07
N HIS A 771 16.03 -11.59 -17.41
CA HIS A 771 16.65 -10.33 -17.84
C HIS A 771 17.16 -10.46 -19.28
N TRP A 772 17.80 -11.58 -19.62
CA TRP A 772 18.10 -12.01 -20.99
C TRP A 772 17.38 -13.30 -21.38
N GLY A 773 17.26 -13.57 -22.69
CA GLY A 773 16.61 -14.79 -23.19
C GLY A 773 17.23 -16.11 -22.70
N ARG A 774 18.55 -16.15 -22.48
CA ARG A 774 19.23 -17.29 -21.83
C ARG A 774 18.71 -17.53 -20.42
N ASP A 775 18.47 -16.46 -19.67
CA ASP A 775 17.98 -16.52 -18.29
C ASP A 775 16.53 -17.02 -18.27
N THR A 776 15.70 -16.63 -19.24
CA THR A 776 14.35 -17.18 -19.43
C THR A 776 14.39 -18.70 -19.58
N TYR A 777 15.26 -19.21 -20.45
CA TYR A 777 15.37 -20.65 -20.70
C TYR A 777 15.76 -21.43 -19.44
N TYR A 778 16.81 -21.00 -18.74
CA TYR A 778 17.27 -21.70 -17.55
C TYR A 778 16.30 -21.56 -16.37
N ALA A 779 15.56 -20.46 -16.26
CA ALA A 779 14.44 -20.34 -15.33
C ALA A 779 13.31 -21.32 -15.65
N CYS A 780 12.94 -21.49 -16.93
CA CYS A 780 11.95 -22.48 -17.35
C CYS A 780 12.42 -23.92 -17.11
N LYS A 781 13.71 -24.22 -17.34
CA LYS A 781 14.30 -25.52 -17.02
C LYS A 781 14.25 -25.80 -15.52
N TRP A 782 14.69 -24.85 -14.69
CA TRP A 782 14.60 -24.96 -13.24
C TRP A 782 13.16 -25.16 -12.78
N PHE A 783 12.21 -24.37 -13.31
CA PHE A 783 10.80 -24.53 -12.98
C PHE A 783 10.28 -25.92 -13.31
N HIS A 784 10.64 -26.44 -14.49
CA HIS A 784 10.29 -27.79 -14.88
C HIS A 784 10.90 -28.83 -13.93
N GLU A 785 12.20 -28.79 -13.65
CA GLU A 785 12.89 -29.83 -12.88
C GLU A 785 12.59 -29.79 -11.38
N GLU A 786 12.53 -28.58 -10.80
CA GLU A 786 12.50 -28.37 -9.35
C GLU A 786 11.45 -27.34 -8.91
N GLY A 787 11.36 -26.20 -9.61
CA GLY A 787 10.59 -25.04 -9.16
C GLY A 787 9.10 -25.32 -9.01
N ILE A 788 8.48 -26.10 -9.91
CA ILE A 788 7.07 -26.48 -9.81
C ILE A 788 6.75 -27.20 -8.49
N TYR A 789 7.67 -28.03 -7.98
CA TYR A 789 7.49 -28.72 -6.70
C TYR A 789 7.71 -27.79 -5.51
N GLN A 790 8.59 -26.79 -5.65
CA GLN A 790 8.81 -25.77 -4.64
C GLN A 790 7.57 -24.87 -4.51
N LEU A 791 7.02 -24.41 -5.64
CA LEU A 791 5.87 -23.51 -5.67
C LEU A 791 4.64 -24.13 -4.99
N GLN A 792 4.44 -25.43 -5.19
CA GLN A 792 3.37 -26.20 -4.56
C GLN A 792 3.44 -26.29 -3.03
N LYS A 793 4.59 -25.95 -2.43
CA LYS A 793 4.86 -25.96 -0.98
C LYS A 793 5.16 -24.58 -0.41
N LEU A 794 5.11 -23.55 -1.25
CA LEU A 794 5.26 -22.18 -0.79
C LEU A 794 4.12 -21.83 0.18
N PRO A 795 4.41 -21.01 1.21
CA PRO A 795 3.39 -20.29 1.95
C PRO A 795 2.50 -19.46 1.01
N ASP A 796 1.32 -19.13 1.49
CA ASP A 796 0.38 -18.24 0.81
C ASP A 796 0.99 -16.82 0.69
N CYS A 797 0.36 -15.90 -0.05
CA CYS A 797 0.79 -14.51 -0.27
C CYS A 797 2.03 -14.29 -1.16
N ILE A 798 2.77 -15.34 -1.56
CA ILE A 798 3.95 -15.17 -2.43
C ILE A 798 3.50 -15.00 -3.89
N THR A 799 3.59 -13.78 -4.41
CA THR A 799 3.17 -13.44 -5.78
C THR A 799 4.32 -13.39 -6.78
N ALA A 800 5.58 -13.24 -6.32
CA ALA A 800 6.74 -13.26 -7.20
C ALA A 800 8.01 -13.83 -6.55
N LEU A 801 8.87 -14.42 -7.38
CA LEU A 801 10.23 -14.85 -7.04
C LEU A 801 11.23 -14.18 -7.99
N ILE A 802 12.39 -13.79 -7.46
CA ILE A 802 13.57 -13.48 -8.28
C ILE A 802 14.59 -14.60 -8.13
N LEU A 803 15.03 -15.12 -9.26
CA LEU A 803 16.00 -16.19 -9.38
C LEU A 803 17.35 -15.63 -9.77
N LYS A 804 18.42 -16.16 -9.16
CA LYS A 804 19.81 -15.99 -9.59
C LYS A 804 20.30 -17.27 -10.26
N ILE A 805 20.94 -17.12 -11.40
CA ILE A 805 21.46 -18.22 -12.23
C ILE A 805 22.98 -18.05 -12.32
N ASP A 806 23.74 -19.06 -11.91
CA ASP A 806 25.20 -19.06 -12.00
C ASP A 806 25.65 -19.80 -13.26
N TYR A 807 26.32 -19.09 -14.18
CA TYR A 807 26.83 -19.63 -15.44
C TYR A 807 28.32 -19.97 -15.41
N THR A 808 28.97 -19.94 -14.25
CA THR A 808 30.42 -20.22 -14.13
C THR A 808 30.75 -21.71 -14.30
N VAL A 809 29.78 -22.59 -14.07
CA VAL A 809 29.90 -24.04 -14.24
C VAL A 809 28.77 -24.60 -15.10
N HIS A 810 29.03 -25.74 -15.74
CA HIS A 810 28.00 -26.50 -16.46
C HIS A 810 27.61 -27.74 -15.65
N GLU A 811 26.34 -28.01 -15.38
CA GLU A 811 25.15 -27.21 -15.73
C GLU A 811 24.96 -25.96 -14.83
N PRO A 812 24.33 -24.87 -15.32
CA PRO A 812 24.07 -23.68 -14.50
C PRO A 812 23.20 -23.99 -13.29
N SER A 813 23.58 -23.48 -12.12
CA SER A 813 22.79 -23.63 -10.90
C SER A 813 21.84 -22.45 -10.73
N VAL A 814 20.60 -22.73 -10.30
CA VAL A 814 19.57 -21.71 -10.04
C VAL A 814 19.29 -21.64 -8.54
N SER A 815 19.16 -20.44 -7.99
CA SER A 815 18.74 -20.24 -6.61
C SER A 815 17.82 -19.04 -6.47
N VAL A 816 16.81 -19.14 -5.61
CA VAL A 816 15.93 -18.02 -5.27
C VAL A 816 16.70 -16.98 -4.46
N VAL A 817 16.61 -15.71 -4.84
CA VAL A 817 17.23 -14.59 -4.13
C VAL A 817 16.21 -13.65 -3.50
N GLU A 818 15.01 -13.53 -4.09
CA GLU A 818 13.87 -12.81 -3.51
C GLU A 818 12.60 -13.64 -3.54
N VAL A 819 11.77 -13.46 -2.51
CA VAL A 819 10.45 -14.09 -2.34
C VAL A 819 9.50 -12.99 -1.88
N LEU A 820 8.68 -12.53 -2.81
CA LEU A 820 7.95 -11.29 -2.68
C LEU A 820 6.45 -11.55 -2.62
N GLY A 821 5.77 -10.84 -1.72
CA GLY A 821 4.34 -10.61 -1.74
C GLY A 821 4.05 -9.19 -2.22
N THR A 822 2.79 -8.78 -2.12
CA THR A 822 2.33 -7.43 -2.50
C THR A 822 2.92 -6.34 -1.61
N ILE A 823 3.07 -6.59 -0.30
CA ILE A 823 3.45 -5.55 0.68
C ILE A 823 4.76 -5.81 1.44
N SER A 824 5.27 -7.04 1.40
CA SER A 824 6.51 -7.43 2.08
C SER A 824 7.21 -8.58 1.36
N GLU A 825 8.31 -9.06 1.94
CA GLU A 825 9.06 -10.24 1.52
C GLU A 825 9.14 -11.27 2.64
N THR A 826 9.42 -12.54 2.30
CA THR A 826 9.55 -13.64 3.27
C THR A 826 10.60 -14.65 2.81
N LEU A 827 10.74 -15.78 3.50
CA LEU A 827 11.60 -16.91 3.17
C LEU A 827 10.86 -18.06 2.47
N ALA A 828 11.37 -18.53 1.33
CA ALA A 828 10.92 -19.77 0.69
C ALA A 828 11.74 -20.97 1.18
N HIS A 829 11.28 -21.63 2.25
CA HIS A 829 12.00 -22.67 3.00
C HIS A 829 13.35 -22.17 3.58
N LYS A 830 13.82 -22.76 4.68
CA LYS A 830 14.98 -22.28 5.49
C LYS A 830 16.34 -22.20 4.76
N VAL A 831 16.39 -22.31 3.43
CA VAL A 831 17.64 -22.45 2.65
C VAL A 831 17.84 -21.37 1.57
N LYS A 832 16.84 -20.56 1.14
CA LYS A 832 17.14 -19.28 0.43
C LYS A 832 15.93 -18.37 0.11
N GLY A 833 16.21 -17.06 0.15
CA GLY A 833 15.30 -15.94 -0.11
C GLY A 833 14.92 -15.17 1.15
N GLY A 834 15.87 -14.79 2.02
CA GLY A 834 15.63 -14.17 3.35
C GLY A 834 14.75 -12.92 3.36
N ILE A 835 14.15 -12.59 4.52
CA ILE A 835 13.92 -11.16 4.82
C ILE A 835 15.31 -10.52 4.85
N HIS A 836 15.58 -9.63 3.90
CA HIS A 836 16.87 -8.97 3.84
C HIS A 836 16.76 -7.69 4.65
N LEU A 837 17.44 -7.69 5.79
CA LEU A 837 17.74 -6.42 6.45
C LEU A 837 18.59 -5.59 5.48
N ASP A 838 18.27 -4.31 5.35
CA ASP A 838 19.11 -3.36 4.63
C ASP A 838 20.54 -3.42 5.22
N PRO A 839 21.62 -3.53 4.41
CA PRO A 839 23.00 -3.68 4.89
C PRO A 839 23.50 -2.61 5.87
#